data_AF-A0A4Y7QHY7-F1
#
_entry.id   AF-A0A4Y7QHY7-F1
#
_cell.length_a   1.000
_cell.length_b   1.000
_cell.length_c   1.000
_cell.angle_alpha   90.00
_cell.angle_beta   90.00
_cell.angle_gamma   90.00
#
_symmetry.space_group_name_H-M   'P 1'
#
loop_
_entity.id
_entity.type
_entity.pdbx_description
1 polymer ?
#
loop_
_entity_poly.entity_id
_entity_poly.type
_entity_poly.pdbx_seq_one_letter_code
_entity_poly.pdbx_strand_id
1 'polypeptide(L)'
;MLDHCSISHKGGVILWSRSFTPSAAKAASSSASPVNSLVREALIEGRTAEEKYEKDGYAIQWTFANELELIFVVAYQRILQLSYVEELLSVLKSLFVKLFEPFLASFMASLHAINSGSVKSASREESSHSWNFAKAFEGFDKLFDKLLRGLEDKASQDRKSRLRAAPRLQNDSPPSEDSNTEPTAADETQLDGKEISKKVQALKSRLRGRGRKRGGPGRMESGRDSNPASDSDSPAKKRLKSKSQRKWGDEVPSESDMASLDFSSDKPSDADQSSSFDLQALIDEKSYGTRGQDGLYEVKDWEFSKDNREADDLVSRTLMATVEKKQESTGSLGALGSIFARLTGSKVLTESDLKPVLESMKQHLMKKNVAKGIADRICEGVGEGLVGKNVGGFQTINSTVRQALSTSLTRILTPNTSTDLLLSIRNKLSSPLPSSQQRLPYSITFVGVNGVGKSTNLSKVCFWLIQNGLKVLIAACDTFRSGAVEQLRVHVRNLSMIAGKGSSGKGSVELFERGYGKDAAGIAKEAITYAKDNDFDVVLIDTAGRMQDNEPLMRALAKLVATNNPDKIIFVGEALVGNEAVDQLSKFDRALRDFSSASGSGKGRGIDGMLVTKWDTVDDKVGAALSMTYVTGQPIIFLGCGQTYTDLRQLRVSNVVQALLSD
;
A
#
# COMPACT_ATOMS: atom_id res chain seq x y z
N MET A 1 27.79 -4.18 22.61
CA MET A 1 27.27 -3.72 23.92
C MET A 1 25.87 -3.19 23.69
N LEU A 2 24.95 -3.53 24.58
CA LEU A 2 23.55 -3.09 24.51
C LEU A 2 23.44 -1.62 24.93
N ASP A 3 22.65 -0.81 24.22
CA ASP A 3 22.56 0.63 24.50
C ASP A 3 21.38 0.98 25.41
N HIS A 4 20.20 0.39 25.14
CA HIS A 4 18.97 0.68 25.87
C HIS A 4 18.04 -0.53 25.94
N CYS A 5 17.34 -0.68 27.06
CA CYS A 5 16.26 -1.66 27.25
C CYS A 5 15.09 -1.00 27.98
N SER A 6 13.86 -1.29 27.55
CA SER A 6 12.64 -0.75 28.17
C SER A 6 11.51 -1.76 28.19
N ILE A 7 10.70 -1.69 29.24
CA ILE A 7 9.46 -2.43 29.41
C ILE A 7 8.32 -1.42 29.52
N SER A 8 7.36 -1.51 28.63
CA SER A 8 6.24 -0.57 28.54
C SER A 8 4.92 -1.28 28.31
N HIS A 9 3.83 -0.70 28.79
CA HIS A 9 2.48 -1.12 28.47
C HIS A 9 2.08 -0.65 27.06
N LYS A 10 1.21 -1.40 26.36
CA LYS A 10 0.69 -1.03 25.02
C LYS A 10 -0.03 0.32 25.00
N GLY A 11 -0.54 0.77 26.15
CA GLY A 11 -1.09 2.12 26.34
C GLY A 11 -0.07 3.26 26.47
N GLY A 12 1.23 2.99 26.27
CA GLY A 12 2.29 4.01 26.25
C GLY A 12 2.92 4.34 27.61
N VAL A 13 2.58 3.59 28.67
CA VAL A 13 3.18 3.77 30.00
C VAL A 13 4.48 2.99 30.09
N ILE A 14 5.60 3.66 30.38
CA ILE A 14 6.89 3.01 30.63
C ILE A 14 6.91 2.50 32.07
N LEU A 15 7.04 1.19 32.25
CA LEU A 15 7.10 0.55 33.56
C LEU A 15 8.53 0.53 34.10
N TRP A 16 9.48 0.23 33.23
CA TRP A 16 10.91 0.19 33.56
C TRP A 16 11.75 0.52 32.33
N SER A 17 12.88 1.20 32.53
CA SER A 17 13.82 1.48 31.45
C SER A 17 15.24 1.58 31.98
N ARG A 18 16.20 1.18 31.16
CA ARG A 18 17.62 1.23 31.50
C ARG A 18 18.46 1.55 30.28
N SER A 19 19.37 2.52 30.46
CA SER A 19 20.32 2.94 29.43
C SER A 19 21.75 2.71 29.90
N PHE A 20 22.61 2.22 29.01
CA PHE A 20 23.99 1.85 29.34
C PHE A 20 25.01 2.88 28.87
N THR A 21 24.61 3.83 28.03
CA THR A 21 25.45 4.95 27.59
C THR A 21 24.77 6.29 27.88
N PRO A 22 25.51 7.35 28.25
CA PRO A 22 24.95 8.69 28.46
C PRO A 22 24.28 9.25 27.19
N SER A 23 24.78 8.88 26.01
CA SER A 23 24.17 9.18 24.72
C SER A 23 22.83 8.48 24.54
N ALA A 24 22.73 7.19 24.87
CA ALA A 24 21.47 6.45 24.80
C ALA A 24 20.44 6.96 25.80
N ALA A 25 20.84 7.34 27.01
CA ALA A 25 19.94 7.94 28.00
C ALA A 25 19.31 9.24 27.49
N LYS A 26 20.11 10.14 26.90
CA LYS A 26 19.61 11.37 26.27
C LYS A 26 18.70 11.08 25.07
N ALA A 27 19.09 10.12 24.23
CA ALA A 27 18.29 9.71 23.08
C ALA A 27 16.94 9.13 23.49
N ALA A 28 16.89 8.26 24.51
CA ALA A 28 15.68 7.64 25.02
C ALA A 28 14.66 8.65 25.56
N SER A 29 15.15 9.72 26.20
CA SER A 29 14.31 10.83 26.70
C SER A 29 13.90 11.85 25.62
N SER A 30 14.47 11.76 24.41
CA SER A 30 14.22 12.69 23.32
C SER A 30 13.04 12.25 22.46
N SER A 31 12.44 13.20 21.73
CA SER A 31 11.46 12.90 20.67
C SER A 31 12.06 12.04 19.55
N ALA A 32 13.38 12.04 19.40
CA ALA A 32 14.14 11.19 18.47
C ALA A 32 14.55 9.83 19.07
N SER A 33 13.90 9.39 20.14
CA SER A 33 14.18 8.10 20.76
C SER A 33 13.99 6.95 19.77
N PRO A 34 14.95 6.00 19.66
CA PRO A 34 14.81 4.81 18.84
C PRO A 34 13.56 3.99 19.21
N VAL A 35 13.19 3.97 20.50
CA VAL A 35 11.97 3.30 20.98
C VAL A 35 10.71 4.05 20.55
N ASN A 36 10.72 5.39 20.54
CA ASN A 36 9.60 6.18 20.06
C ASN A 36 9.41 6.01 18.53
N SER A 37 10.50 5.90 17.78
CA SER A 37 10.47 5.57 16.36
C SER A 37 9.86 4.18 16.12
N LEU A 38 10.26 3.16 16.88
CA LEU A 38 9.64 1.83 16.85
C LEU A 38 8.14 1.91 17.14
N VAL A 39 7.74 2.63 18.19
CA VAL A 39 6.33 2.76 18.57
C VAL A 39 5.52 3.41 17.44
N ARG A 40 6.02 4.51 16.87
CA ARG A 40 5.33 5.26 15.80
C ARG A 40 5.22 4.50 14.49
N GLU A 41 6.29 3.81 14.08
CA GLU A 41 6.42 3.29 12.72
C GLU A 41 6.26 1.78 12.61
N ALA A 42 6.41 1.01 13.70
CA ALA A 42 6.26 -0.45 13.66
C ALA A 42 5.08 -0.94 14.51
N LEU A 43 4.98 -0.47 15.76
CA LEU A 43 3.97 -0.97 16.71
C LEU A 43 2.59 -0.36 16.47
N ILE A 44 2.50 0.95 16.16
CA ILE A 44 1.24 1.60 15.78
C ILE A 44 0.80 1.18 14.38
N GLU A 45 1.72 0.90 13.45
CA GLU A 45 1.39 0.45 12.09
C GLU A 45 0.91 -1.01 12.04
N GLY A 46 0.97 -1.76 13.15
CA GLY A 46 0.53 -3.16 13.20
C GLY A 46 1.41 -4.11 12.39
N ARG A 47 2.64 -3.70 12.03
CA ARG A 47 3.66 -4.51 11.36
C ARG A 47 4.39 -5.37 12.39
N THR A 48 3.67 -6.20 13.14
CA THR A 48 4.25 -7.02 14.23
C THR A 48 4.98 -8.26 13.74
N ALA A 49 4.82 -8.64 12.46
CA ALA A 49 5.44 -9.83 11.89
C ALA A 49 6.97 -9.72 11.69
N GLU A 50 7.54 -8.52 11.79
CA GLU A 50 9.00 -8.33 11.74
C GLU A 50 9.54 -8.23 13.16
N GLU A 51 10.48 -9.09 13.57
CA GLU A 51 11.04 -9.08 14.93
C GLU A 51 12.20 -8.08 15.12
N LYS A 52 12.59 -7.41 14.04
CA LYS A 52 13.74 -6.50 13.99
C LYS A 52 13.42 -5.27 13.17
N TYR A 53 13.75 -4.10 13.71
CA TYR A 53 13.55 -2.79 13.07
C TYR A 53 14.87 -2.02 13.09
N GLU A 54 15.25 -1.43 11.96
CA GLU A 54 16.52 -0.71 11.82
C GLU A 54 16.27 0.74 11.42
N LYS A 55 16.75 1.68 12.22
CA LYS A 55 16.63 3.12 11.94
C LYS A 55 17.70 3.94 12.64
N ASP A 56 18.17 5.00 11.96
CA ASP A 56 19.14 5.98 12.49
C ASP A 56 20.42 5.35 13.06
N GLY A 57 20.87 4.23 12.46
CA GLY A 57 22.06 3.51 12.90
C GLY A 57 21.85 2.57 14.10
N TYR A 58 20.63 2.46 14.62
CA TYR A 58 20.24 1.49 15.65
C TYR A 58 19.49 0.30 15.04
N ALA A 59 19.71 -0.87 15.63
CA ALA A 59 18.89 -2.06 15.48
C ALA A 59 18.06 -2.23 16.76
N ILE A 60 16.77 -2.49 16.59
CA ILE A 60 15.80 -2.61 17.66
C ILE A 60 15.09 -3.95 17.51
N GLN A 61 14.96 -4.69 18.62
CA GLN A 61 14.22 -5.94 18.70
C GLN A 61 13.23 -5.86 19.87
N TRP A 62 12.11 -6.58 19.77
CA TRP A 62 11.08 -6.56 20.80
C TRP A 62 10.37 -7.91 20.95
N THR A 63 9.69 -8.08 22.08
CA THR A 63 8.75 -9.18 22.31
C THR A 63 7.54 -8.70 23.11
N PHE A 64 6.44 -9.43 23.03
CA PHE A 64 5.18 -9.10 23.71
C PHE A 64 4.84 -10.11 24.81
N ALA A 65 4.27 -9.62 25.91
CA ALA A 65 3.45 -10.42 26.80
C ALA A 65 1.99 -9.99 26.64
N ASN A 66 1.28 -10.64 25.71
CA ASN A 66 -0.06 -10.22 25.28
C ASN A 66 -1.13 -10.36 26.35
N GLU A 67 -0.97 -11.32 27.27
CA GLU A 67 -1.85 -11.51 28.43
C GLU A 67 -1.85 -10.28 29.32
N LEU A 68 -0.69 -9.61 29.43
CA LEU A 68 -0.49 -8.45 30.29
C LEU A 68 -0.39 -7.12 29.53
N GLU A 69 -0.59 -7.16 28.21
CA GLU A 69 -0.43 -6.02 27.30
C GLU A 69 0.93 -5.30 27.44
N LEU A 70 2.00 -6.05 27.71
CA LEU A 70 3.36 -5.53 27.86
C LEU A 70 4.20 -5.70 26.59
N ILE A 71 5.12 -4.75 26.40
CA ILE A 71 6.10 -4.68 25.32
C ILE A 71 7.48 -4.61 25.96
N PHE A 72 8.37 -5.49 25.54
CA PHE A 72 9.77 -5.54 25.95
C PHE A 72 10.61 -5.12 24.74
N VAL A 73 11.42 -4.08 24.86
CA VAL A 73 12.19 -3.50 23.75
C VAL A 73 13.67 -3.44 24.13
N VAL A 74 14.53 -3.80 23.17
CA VAL A 74 15.98 -3.68 23.26
C VAL A 74 16.50 -2.93 22.04
N ALA A 75 17.36 -1.93 22.25
CA ALA A 75 18.02 -1.16 21.21
C ALA A 75 19.55 -1.21 21.35
N TYR A 76 20.24 -1.38 20.22
CA TYR A 76 21.69 -1.44 20.13
C TYR A 76 22.20 -0.91 18.78
N GLN A 77 23.47 -0.52 18.70
CA GLN A 77 24.05 -0.04 17.43
C GLN A 77 24.00 -1.12 16.34
N ARG A 78 23.54 -0.76 15.14
CA ARG A 78 23.37 -1.68 14.00
C ARG A 78 24.65 -2.42 13.60
N ILE A 79 25.82 -1.80 13.80
CA ILE A 79 27.11 -2.42 13.49
C ILE A 79 27.42 -3.65 14.36
N LEU A 80 26.70 -3.81 15.48
CA LEU A 80 26.89 -4.91 16.41
C LEU A 80 25.90 -6.03 16.09
N GLN A 81 26.40 -7.22 15.76
CA GLN A 81 25.59 -8.44 15.71
C GLN A 81 25.57 -9.09 17.09
N LEU A 82 24.53 -8.80 17.87
CA LEU A 82 24.34 -9.36 19.22
C LEU A 82 23.38 -10.56 19.15
N SER A 83 23.94 -11.77 19.07
CA SER A 83 23.15 -13.02 18.96
C SER A 83 22.38 -13.39 20.22
N TYR A 84 22.67 -12.76 21.36
CA TYR A 84 22.05 -13.05 22.65
C TYR A 84 20.76 -12.26 22.93
N VAL A 85 20.39 -11.33 22.05
CA VAL A 85 19.27 -10.40 22.31
C VAL A 85 17.91 -11.12 22.31
N GLU A 86 17.72 -12.11 21.44
CA GLU A 86 16.49 -12.93 21.43
C GLU A 86 16.34 -13.75 22.73
N GLU A 87 17.42 -14.40 23.18
CA GLU A 87 17.45 -15.12 24.46
C GLU A 87 17.22 -14.15 25.64
N LEU A 88 17.85 -12.96 25.60
CA LEU A 88 17.65 -11.91 26.59
C LEU A 88 16.18 -11.50 26.69
N LEU A 89 15.52 -11.19 25.57
CA LEU A 89 14.12 -10.78 25.56
C LEU A 89 13.20 -11.88 26.10
N SER A 90 13.45 -13.14 25.74
CA SER A 90 12.67 -14.29 26.21
C SER A 90 12.81 -14.51 27.73
N VAL A 91 14.04 -14.53 28.24
CA VAL A 91 14.28 -14.72 29.68
C VAL A 91 13.80 -13.50 30.47
N LEU A 92 14.03 -12.28 29.96
CA LEU A 92 13.56 -11.04 30.57
C LEU A 92 12.04 -11.03 30.73
N LYS A 93 11.31 -11.41 29.67
CA LYS A 93 9.86 -11.56 29.69
C LYS A 93 9.43 -12.56 30.77
N SER A 94 10.00 -13.77 30.78
CA SER A 94 9.62 -14.80 31.75
C SER A 94 9.91 -14.39 33.19
N LEU A 95 11.07 -13.79 33.43
CA LEU A 95 11.52 -13.37 34.76
C LEU A 95 10.70 -12.19 35.28
N PHE A 96 10.48 -11.15 34.47
CA PHE A 96 9.72 -9.98 34.88
C PHE A 96 8.26 -10.33 35.20
N VAL A 97 7.61 -11.12 34.35
CA VAL A 97 6.22 -11.56 34.57
C VAL A 97 6.10 -12.40 35.83
N LYS A 98 7.01 -13.35 36.07
CA LYS A 98 6.98 -14.20 37.28
C LYS A 98 7.24 -13.44 38.58
N LEU A 99 8.14 -12.47 38.57
CA LEU A 99 8.48 -11.72 39.79
C LEU A 99 7.40 -10.72 40.19
N PHE A 100 6.71 -10.12 39.21
CA PHE A 100 5.80 -9.01 39.45
C PHE A 100 4.34 -9.32 39.11
N GLU A 101 3.98 -10.60 38.94
CA GLU A 101 2.63 -11.06 38.59
C GLU A 101 1.51 -10.40 39.43
N PRO A 102 1.58 -10.34 40.78
CA PRO A 102 0.49 -9.77 41.58
C PRO A 102 0.31 -8.26 41.34
N PHE A 103 1.43 -7.55 41.16
CA PHE A 103 1.43 -6.11 40.88
C PHE A 103 0.88 -5.82 39.49
N LEU A 104 1.33 -6.57 38.47
CA LEU A 104 0.91 -6.41 37.08
C LEU A 104 -0.59 -6.71 36.92
N ALA A 105 -1.09 -7.75 37.59
CA ALA A 105 -2.52 -8.06 37.59
C ALA A 105 -3.38 -6.94 38.20
N SER A 106 -2.95 -6.37 39.34
CA SER A 106 -3.64 -5.24 39.97
C SER A 106 -3.60 -3.97 39.11
N PHE A 107 -2.44 -3.68 38.50
CA PHE A 107 -2.26 -2.57 37.58
C PHE A 107 -3.20 -2.66 36.38
N MET A 108 -3.28 -3.83 35.75
CA MET A 108 -4.18 -4.07 34.62
C MET A 108 -5.66 -3.97 35.00
N ALA A 109 -6.05 -4.53 36.15
CA ALA A 109 -7.42 -4.45 36.62
C ALA A 109 -7.85 -2.98 36.82
N SER A 110 -6.96 -2.14 37.36
CA SER A 110 -7.18 -0.70 37.48
C SER A 110 -7.28 -0.01 36.12
N LEU A 111 -6.40 -0.34 35.18
CA LEU A 111 -6.40 0.23 33.82
C LEU A 111 -7.67 -0.14 33.04
N HIS A 112 -8.12 -1.40 33.12
CA HIS A 112 -9.34 -1.86 32.48
C HIS A 112 -10.60 -1.26 33.13
N ALA A 113 -10.61 -1.04 34.45
CA ALA A 113 -11.71 -0.36 35.14
C ALA A 113 -11.86 1.10 34.69
N ILE A 114 -10.75 1.78 34.40
CA ILE A 114 -10.73 3.15 33.87
C ILE A 114 -11.24 3.17 32.42
N ASN A 115 -10.78 2.24 31.57
CA ASN A 115 -11.17 2.19 30.15
C ASN A 115 -12.62 1.69 29.91
N SER A 116 -13.20 0.91 30.81
CA SER A 116 -14.55 0.35 30.67
C SER A 116 -15.69 1.30 31.10
N GLY A 117 -15.38 2.52 31.53
CA GLY A 117 -16.39 3.53 31.88
C GLY A 117 -17.24 3.20 33.11
N SER A 118 -16.90 2.16 33.88
CA SER A 118 -17.66 1.70 35.06
C SER A 118 -17.38 2.51 36.34
N VAL A 119 -16.99 3.78 36.20
CA VAL A 119 -16.81 4.70 37.35
C VAL A 119 -17.95 5.70 37.32
N LYS A 120 -19.02 5.39 38.06
CA LYS A 120 -19.98 6.40 38.52
C LYS A 120 -19.21 7.47 39.27
N SER A 121 -19.61 8.73 39.10
CA SER A 121 -19.04 9.92 39.72
C SER A 121 -18.90 9.83 41.24
N ALA A 122 -17.82 9.21 41.70
CA ALA A 122 -17.24 9.44 43.01
C ALA A 122 -16.03 10.35 42.78
N SER A 123 -16.11 11.56 43.33
CA SER A 123 -15.01 12.51 43.57
C SER A 123 -13.78 12.39 42.65
N ARG A 124 -13.72 13.29 41.67
CA ARG A 124 -12.60 13.49 40.73
C ARG A 124 -11.28 13.95 41.40
N GLU A 125 -11.16 13.83 42.73
CA GLU A 125 -10.04 14.28 43.55
C GLU A 125 -9.26 13.12 44.22
N GLU A 126 -9.75 11.87 44.22
CA GLU A 126 -9.08 10.78 44.97
C GLU A 126 -8.52 9.60 44.14
N SER A 127 -8.60 9.62 42.81
CA SER A 127 -8.17 8.49 41.97
C SER A 127 -6.97 8.74 41.05
N SER A 128 -6.08 9.68 41.40
CA SER A 128 -4.71 9.65 40.88
C SER A 128 -3.85 8.74 41.74
N HIS A 129 -4.04 7.42 41.64
CA HIS A 129 -3.00 6.50 42.11
C HIS A 129 -1.77 6.71 41.23
N SER A 130 -0.83 7.55 41.69
CA SER A 130 0.49 7.64 41.08
C SER A 130 1.21 6.32 41.36
N TRP A 131 1.08 5.37 40.44
CA TRP A 131 1.81 4.12 40.52
C TRP A 131 3.31 4.43 40.59
N ASN A 132 3.93 4.16 41.75
CA ASN A 132 5.36 4.38 41.91
C ASN A 132 6.13 3.14 41.43
N PHE A 133 6.33 3.07 40.11
CA PHE A 133 7.02 1.95 39.46
C PHE A 133 8.47 1.81 39.94
N ALA A 134 9.14 2.91 40.28
CA ALA A 134 10.51 2.88 40.79
C ALA A 134 10.62 2.11 42.11
N LYS A 135 9.63 2.28 43.00
CA LYS A 135 9.53 1.52 44.24
C LYS A 135 9.04 0.09 44.00
N ALA A 136 8.09 -0.11 43.08
CA ALA A 136 7.55 -1.43 42.78
C ALA A 136 8.59 -2.39 42.18
N PHE A 137 9.54 -1.86 41.40
CA PHE A 137 10.59 -2.64 40.73
C PHE A 137 11.97 -2.44 41.36
N GLU A 138 12.02 -2.04 42.64
CA GLU A 138 13.29 -1.82 43.34
C GLU A 138 14.16 -3.08 43.35
N GLY A 139 15.43 -2.94 42.98
CA GLY A 139 16.38 -4.06 42.90
C GLY A 139 16.30 -4.89 41.61
N PHE A 140 15.30 -4.66 40.73
CA PHE A 140 15.23 -5.32 39.43
C PHE A 140 16.46 -5.01 38.56
N ASP A 141 17.02 -3.80 38.68
CA ASP A 141 18.25 -3.40 37.98
C ASP A 141 19.41 -4.37 38.24
N LYS A 142 19.62 -4.79 39.49
CA LYS A 142 20.71 -5.71 39.85
C LYS A 142 20.49 -7.11 39.26
N LEU A 143 19.23 -7.55 39.20
CA LEU A 143 18.86 -8.83 38.58
C LEU A 143 19.05 -8.77 37.07
N PHE A 144 18.65 -7.67 36.43
CA PHE A 144 18.86 -7.44 35.01
C PHE A 144 20.34 -7.46 34.63
N ASP A 145 21.20 -6.78 35.39
CA ASP A 145 22.65 -6.79 35.14
C ASP A 145 23.26 -8.18 35.25
N LYS A 146 22.85 -8.95 36.26
CA LYS A 146 23.33 -10.31 36.46
C LYS A 146 22.95 -11.21 35.28
N LEU A 147 21.72 -11.06 34.80
CA LEU A 147 21.21 -11.79 33.64
C LEU A 147 21.94 -11.39 32.35
N LEU A 148 22.05 -10.08 32.09
CA LEU A 148 22.73 -9.54 30.91
C LEU A 148 24.18 -10.03 30.86
N ARG A 149 24.91 -9.92 31.98
CA ARG A 149 26.29 -10.37 32.08
C ARG A 149 26.43 -11.89 31.87
N GLY A 150 25.52 -12.69 32.41
CA GLY A 150 25.52 -14.14 32.19
C GLY A 150 25.32 -14.52 30.72
N LEU A 151 24.44 -13.81 30.00
CA LEU A 151 24.22 -14.03 28.57
C LEU A 151 25.37 -13.52 27.70
N GLU A 152 25.98 -12.38 28.06
CA GLU A 152 27.19 -11.87 27.39
C GLU A 152 28.37 -12.82 27.57
N ASP A 153 28.57 -13.36 28.78
CA ASP A 153 29.60 -14.35 29.08
C ASP A 153 29.38 -15.63 28.27
N LYS A 154 28.15 -16.16 28.22
CA LYS A 154 27.76 -17.33 27.41
C LYS A 154 28.03 -17.09 25.92
N ALA A 155 27.57 -15.96 25.37
CA ALA A 155 27.80 -15.61 23.97
C ALA A 155 29.30 -15.44 23.64
N SER A 156 30.10 -14.93 24.59
CA SER A 156 31.55 -14.83 24.44
C SER A 156 32.23 -16.20 24.41
N GLN A 157 31.75 -17.16 25.22
CA GLN A 157 32.26 -18.53 25.25
C GLN A 157 31.90 -19.28 23.96
N ASP A 158 30.69 -19.11 23.44
CA ASP A 158 30.27 -19.67 22.16
C ASP A 158 31.07 -19.11 20.99
N ARG A 159 31.38 -17.81 21.02
CA ARG A 159 32.25 -17.21 20.00
C ARG A 159 33.67 -17.78 20.08
N LYS A 160 34.20 -17.99 21.30
CA LYS A 160 35.50 -18.63 21.53
C LYS A 160 35.52 -20.10 21.13
N SER A 161 34.45 -20.86 21.36
CA SER A 161 34.37 -22.28 20.99
C SER A 161 34.27 -22.48 19.49
N ARG A 162 33.52 -21.62 18.78
CA ARG A 162 33.49 -21.58 17.29
C ARG A 162 34.85 -21.25 16.68
N LEU A 163 35.62 -20.36 17.30
CA LEU A 163 36.99 -20.05 16.87
C LEU A 163 37.98 -21.18 17.19
N ARG A 164 37.71 -22.01 18.21
CA ARG A 164 38.54 -23.16 18.60
C ARG A 164 38.23 -24.44 17.81
N ALA A 165 37.03 -24.55 17.25
CA ALA A 165 36.57 -25.68 16.45
C ALA A 165 36.92 -25.53 14.96
N ALA A 166 38.14 -25.12 14.64
CA ALA A 166 38.74 -25.46 13.36
C ALA A 166 39.32 -26.89 13.48
N PRO A 167 39.02 -27.82 12.57
CA PRO A 167 39.59 -29.16 12.65
C PRO A 167 41.11 -29.06 12.55
N ARG A 168 41.82 -29.56 13.56
CA ARG A 168 43.23 -29.92 13.41
C ARG A 168 43.29 -31.03 12.38
N LEU A 169 43.74 -30.72 11.17
CA LEU A 169 44.20 -31.72 10.22
C LEU A 169 45.32 -32.52 10.92
N GLN A 170 45.07 -33.81 11.16
CA GLN A 170 46.13 -34.75 11.50
C GLN A 170 47.10 -34.80 10.31
N ASN A 171 48.37 -34.51 10.58
CA ASN A 171 49.47 -34.84 9.68
C ASN A 171 49.65 -36.35 9.70
N ASP A 172 48.94 -37.06 8.82
CA ASP A 172 49.42 -38.33 8.30
C ASP A 172 50.13 -38.04 6.97
N SER A 173 51.45 -38.03 7.03
CA SER A 173 52.33 -37.92 5.86
C SER A 173 52.21 -39.19 5.01
N PRO A 174 51.97 -39.11 3.70
CA PRO A 174 52.23 -40.23 2.78
C PRO A 174 53.75 -40.36 2.56
N PRO A 175 54.29 -41.57 2.35
CA PRO A 175 55.72 -41.75 2.12
C PRO A 175 56.14 -41.14 0.77
N SER A 176 57.30 -40.51 0.81
CA SER A 176 57.99 -39.86 -0.28
C SER A 176 58.63 -40.85 -1.25
N GLU A 177 58.19 -40.83 -2.51
CA GLU A 177 59.02 -41.08 -3.70
C GLU A 177 58.48 -40.18 -4.81
N ASP A 178 59.07 -39.00 -4.99
CA ASP A 178 59.93 -38.76 -6.16
C ASP A 178 60.38 -37.30 -6.24
N SER A 179 61.63 -37.20 -6.68
CA SER A 179 62.53 -36.06 -6.57
C SER A 179 62.22 -34.89 -7.51
N ASN A 180 62.65 -33.71 -7.02
CA ASN A 180 62.87 -32.44 -7.72
C ASN A 180 61.64 -31.54 -7.86
N THR A 181 61.61 -30.44 -7.12
CA THR A 181 61.81 -29.09 -7.67
C THR A 181 61.95 -28.10 -6.50
N GLU A 182 63.14 -27.49 -6.36
CA GLU A 182 63.30 -26.24 -5.61
C GLU A 182 62.86 -25.03 -6.46
N PRO A 183 62.46 -23.92 -5.83
CA PRO A 183 61.71 -22.84 -6.45
C PRO A 183 62.62 -21.81 -7.14
N THR A 184 62.16 -21.19 -8.22
CA THR A 184 62.75 -19.93 -8.70
C THR A 184 61.69 -18.99 -9.25
N ALA A 185 62.00 -17.71 -9.04
CA ALA A 185 61.18 -16.52 -9.06
C ALA A 185 60.45 -16.20 -10.37
N ALA A 186 59.56 -15.21 -10.22
CA ALA A 186 58.81 -14.50 -11.23
C ALA A 186 59.59 -14.26 -12.52
N ASP A 187 58.93 -14.56 -13.65
CA ASP A 187 59.20 -13.86 -14.89
C ASP A 187 57.93 -13.65 -15.71
N GLU A 188 57.80 -12.44 -16.24
CA GLU A 188 56.73 -12.01 -17.12
C GLU A 188 56.73 -12.84 -18.41
N THR A 189 55.62 -13.50 -18.73
CA THR A 189 55.42 -14.03 -20.08
C THR A 189 54.12 -13.49 -20.67
N GLN A 190 54.29 -12.69 -21.71
CA GLN A 190 53.26 -12.16 -22.58
C GLN A 190 52.40 -13.31 -23.15
N LEU A 191 51.11 -13.27 -22.87
CA LEU A 191 50.14 -14.18 -23.47
C LEU A 191 49.89 -13.77 -24.93
N ASP A 192 50.23 -14.64 -25.86
CA ASP A 192 50.12 -14.42 -27.30
C ASP A 192 48.65 -14.26 -27.74
N GLY A 193 48.29 -13.07 -28.24
CA GLY A 193 46.94 -12.71 -28.67
C GLY A 193 46.37 -13.59 -29.80
N LYS A 194 47.22 -14.39 -30.46
CA LYS A 194 46.81 -15.38 -31.46
C LYS A 194 46.11 -16.61 -30.86
N GLU A 195 46.37 -16.94 -29.60
CA GLU A 195 45.75 -18.11 -28.96
C GLU A 195 44.35 -17.79 -28.41
N ILE A 196 44.18 -16.57 -27.91
CA ILE A 196 42.89 -16.04 -27.46
C ILE A 196 41.93 -15.89 -28.65
N SER A 197 42.41 -15.36 -29.78
CA SER A 197 41.61 -15.21 -31.01
C SER A 197 41.16 -16.55 -31.61
N LYS A 198 42.01 -17.59 -31.57
CA LYS A 198 41.62 -18.96 -31.99
C LYS A 198 40.51 -19.54 -31.11
N LYS A 199 40.61 -19.37 -29.78
CA LYS A 199 39.60 -19.88 -28.83
C LYS A 199 38.26 -19.14 -28.96
N VAL A 200 38.29 -17.83 -29.23
CA VAL A 200 37.07 -17.02 -29.48
C VAL A 200 36.42 -17.37 -30.83
N GLN A 201 37.20 -17.63 -31.87
CA GLN A 201 36.67 -18.00 -33.20
C GLN A 201 36.04 -19.41 -33.21
N ALA A 202 36.60 -20.34 -32.44
CA ALA A 202 36.03 -21.68 -32.25
C ALA A 202 34.72 -21.68 -31.45
N LEU A 203 34.53 -20.71 -30.54
CA LEU A 203 33.26 -20.52 -29.84
C LEU A 203 32.19 -19.89 -30.77
N LYS A 204 32.61 -18.97 -31.64
CA LYS A 204 31.73 -18.25 -32.58
C LYS A 204 31.23 -19.14 -33.73
N SER A 205 32.00 -20.16 -34.14
CA SER A 205 31.58 -21.14 -35.15
C SER A 205 30.58 -22.17 -34.61
N ARG A 206 30.60 -22.47 -33.30
CA ARG A 206 29.61 -23.35 -32.64
C ARG A 206 28.23 -22.71 -32.43
N LEU A 207 28.16 -21.38 -32.33
CA LEU A 207 26.89 -20.65 -32.14
C LEU A 207 26.17 -20.30 -33.46
N ARG A 208 26.80 -20.46 -34.61
CA ARG A 208 26.26 -20.04 -35.93
C ARG A 208 25.61 -21.17 -36.75
N GLY A 209 25.47 -22.37 -36.18
CA GLY A 209 25.02 -23.58 -36.88
C GLY A 209 23.56 -24.01 -36.67
N ARG A 210 22.71 -23.23 -35.98
CA ARG A 210 21.33 -23.63 -35.67
C ARG A 210 20.33 -22.57 -36.14
N GLY A 211 19.95 -22.62 -37.41
CA GLY A 211 18.80 -21.86 -37.92
C GLY A 211 18.73 -21.64 -39.43
N ARG A 212 18.42 -22.69 -40.22
CA ARG A 212 17.52 -22.67 -41.42
C ARG A 212 17.72 -23.91 -42.30
N LYS A 213 16.67 -24.71 -42.45
CA LYS A 213 15.97 -24.97 -43.73
C LYS A 213 14.99 -26.15 -43.58
N ARG A 214 13.71 -25.92 -43.88
CA ARG A 214 12.94 -26.77 -44.81
C ARG A 214 11.61 -26.08 -45.15
N GLY A 215 11.29 -26.04 -46.44
CA GLY A 215 10.07 -25.46 -46.99
C GLY A 215 10.23 -25.14 -48.47
N GLY A 216 10.16 -26.17 -49.31
CA GLY A 216 10.05 -26.08 -50.77
C GLY A 216 8.64 -26.52 -51.21
N PRO A 217 8.21 -26.17 -52.44
CA PRO A 217 6.79 -25.96 -52.77
C PRO A 217 6.08 -27.22 -53.26
N GLY A 218 4.81 -27.37 -52.88
CA GLY A 218 3.93 -28.47 -53.29
C GLY A 218 2.56 -27.94 -53.70
N ARG A 219 2.21 -28.21 -54.96
CA ARG A 219 0.98 -27.90 -55.68
C ARG A 219 0.06 -29.11 -55.60
N MET A 220 -1.19 -28.94 -55.16
CA MET A 220 -2.34 -29.88 -55.23
C MET A 220 -3.57 -29.03 -54.89
N GLU A 221 -4.49 -28.69 -55.80
CA GLU A 221 -5.49 -29.53 -56.48
C GLU A 221 -6.46 -30.24 -55.50
N SER A 222 -7.59 -29.58 -55.27
CA SER A 222 -8.87 -30.12 -54.77
C SER A 222 -9.94 -29.23 -55.41
N GLY A 223 -10.88 -29.70 -56.22
CA GLY A 223 -11.74 -30.84 -56.04
C GLY A 223 -13.13 -30.31 -56.41
N ARG A 224 -13.60 -30.66 -57.61
CA ARG A 224 -14.97 -30.41 -58.06
C ARG A 224 -15.89 -31.22 -57.16
N ASP A 225 -16.99 -30.60 -56.71
CA ASP A 225 -18.26 -31.30 -56.54
C ASP A 225 -19.43 -30.36 -56.81
N SER A 226 -20.45 -30.97 -57.39
CA SER A 226 -21.56 -30.43 -58.15
C SER A 226 -22.80 -30.13 -57.29
N ASN A 227 -23.49 -29.03 -57.64
CA ASN A 227 -24.92 -28.80 -57.39
C ASN A 227 -25.78 -29.80 -58.20
N PRO A 228 -27.05 -30.14 -57.85
CA PRO A 228 -28.12 -29.14 -57.74
C PRO A 228 -29.32 -29.42 -56.80
N ALA A 229 -30.07 -28.34 -56.53
CA ALA A 229 -31.54 -28.24 -56.47
C ALA A 229 -32.05 -27.43 -55.25
N SER A 230 -32.66 -26.27 -55.51
CA SER A 230 -34.07 -26.01 -55.20
C SER A 230 -34.34 -24.51 -55.35
N ASP A 231 -35.19 -24.20 -56.32
CA ASP A 231 -35.84 -22.91 -56.49
C ASP A 231 -36.63 -22.50 -55.23
N SER A 232 -36.57 -21.22 -54.89
CA SER A 232 -37.76 -20.48 -54.45
C SER A 232 -37.53 -18.97 -54.64
N ASP A 233 -38.33 -18.43 -55.55
CA ASP A 233 -38.54 -17.01 -55.84
C ASP A 233 -39.03 -16.25 -54.60
N SER A 234 -38.43 -15.09 -54.31
CA SER A 234 -39.07 -13.99 -53.59
C SER A 234 -38.34 -12.65 -53.81
N PRO A 235 -39.07 -11.52 -53.97
CA PRO A 235 -38.60 -10.37 -54.72
C PRO A 235 -37.72 -9.39 -53.92
N ALA A 236 -36.94 -8.64 -54.70
CA ALA A 236 -35.94 -7.66 -54.28
C ALA A 236 -36.41 -6.66 -53.20
N LYS A 237 -35.68 -6.62 -52.07
CA LYS A 237 -35.64 -5.49 -51.14
C LYS A 237 -34.26 -4.81 -51.22
N LYS A 238 -34.29 -3.48 -51.37
CA LYS A 238 -33.16 -2.55 -51.55
C LYS A 238 -31.94 -2.91 -50.69
N ARG A 239 -30.78 -3.09 -51.32
CA ARG A 239 -29.47 -3.17 -50.65
C ARG A 239 -29.19 -1.86 -49.91
N LEU A 240 -29.24 -1.89 -48.58
CA LEU A 240 -28.54 -0.93 -47.74
C LEU A 240 -27.05 -1.00 -48.11
N LYS A 241 -26.39 0.14 -48.31
CA LYS A 241 -24.94 0.23 -48.56
C LYS A 241 -24.22 -0.58 -47.47
N SER A 242 -23.67 -1.72 -47.86
CA SER A 242 -22.76 -2.48 -47.00
C SER A 242 -21.59 -1.56 -46.66
N LYS A 243 -21.40 -1.24 -45.38
CA LYS A 243 -20.14 -0.64 -44.90
C LYS A 243 -19.01 -1.51 -45.44
N SER A 244 -18.08 -0.92 -46.19
CA SER A 244 -16.91 -1.65 -46.68
C SER A 244 -16.20 -2.26 -45.49
N GLN A 245 -15.98 -3.58 -45.53
CA GLN A 245 -15.19 -4.24 -44.50
C GLN A 245 -13.82 -3.56 -44.39
N ARG A 246 -13.37 -3.36 -43.16
CA ARG A 246 -12.04 -2.81 -42.86
C ARG A 246 -11.00 -3.76 -43.45
N LYS A 247 -10.25 -3.30 -44.45
CA LYS A 247 -9.09 -4.02 -44.98
C LYS A 247 -8.00 -4.01 -43.90
N TRP A 248 -7.69 -5.17 -43.34
CA TRP A 248 -6.45 -5.37 -42.59
C TRP A 248 -5.45 -5.98 -43.58
N GLY A 249 -4.51 -5.18 -44.06
CA GLY A 249 -3.46 -5.62 -44.99
C GLY A 249 -2.18 -4.80 -44.79
N ASP A 250 -1.04 -5.39 -45.16
CA ASP A 250 0.33 -4.84 -45.05
C ASP A 250 0.62 -3.66 -45.99
N GLU A 251 -0.40 -2.93 -46.44
CA GLU A 251 -0.24 -1.76 -47.32
C GLU A 251 -0.11 -0.48 -46.49
N VAL A 252 0.90 0.34 -46.80
CA VAL A 252 1.13 1.62 -46.14
C VAL A 252 -0.07 2.54 -46.40
N PRO A 253 -0.71 3.11 -45.37
CA PRO A 253 -1.87 4.00 -45.55
C PRO A 253 -1.56 5.16 -46.47
N SER A 254 -2.47 5.46 -47.41
CA SER A 254 -2.32 6.61 -48.29
C SER A 254 -2.46 7.94 -47.52
N GLU A 255 -1.91 9.04 -48.04
CA GLU A 255 -2.08 10.37 -47.42
C GLU A 255 -3.55 10.74 -47.25
N SER A 256 -4.44 10.33 -48.16
CA SER A 256 -5.88 10.53 -48.03
C SER A 256 -6.49 9.69 -46.90
N ASP A 257 -6.01 8.47 -46.68
CA ASP A 257 -6.48 7.63 -45.57
C ASP A 257 -6.00 8.22 -44.24
N MET A 258 -4.74 8.67 -44.16
CA MET A 258 -4.21 9.34 -42.99
C MET A 258 -4.95 10.64 -42.70
N ALA A 259 -5.25 11.46 -43.71
CA ALA A 259 -6.01 12.70 -43.56
C ALA A 259 -7.49 12.46 -43.17
N SER A 260 -8.08 11.34 -43.60
CA SER A 260 -9.44 10.96 -43.20
C SER A 260 -9.52 10.47 -41.75
N LEU A 261 -8.39 10.00 -41.22
CA LEU A 261 -8.22 9.52 -39.84
C LEU A 261 -7.56 10.57 -38.93
N ASP A 262 -7.25 11.74 -39.48
CA ASP A 262 -6.65 12.86 -38.76
C ASP A 262 -7.74 13.72 -38.10
N PHE A 263 -7.95 13.46 -36.81
CA PHE A 263 -8.85 14.23 -35.96
C PHE A 263 -8.13 15.34 -35.17
N SER A 264 -6.88 15.67 -35.53
CA SER A 264 -6.07 16.65 -34.79
C SER A 264 -6.46 18.11 -35.06
N SER A 265 -7.09 18.40 -36.20
CA SER A 265 -7.56 19.75 -36.55
C SER A 265 -9.08 19.89 -36.36
N ASP A 266 -9.51 20.87 -35.55
CA ASP A 266 -10.88 21.38 -35.58
C ASP A 266 -11.13 22.07 -36.95
N LYS A 267 -11.54 21.31 -37.98
CA LYS A 267 -12.02 21.91 -39.23
C LYS A 267 -13.38 22.56 -38.98
N PRO A 268 -13.60 23.83 -39.37
CA PRO A 268 -14.93 24.42 -39.34
C PRO A 268 -15.70 23.83 -40.53
N SER A 269 -16.43 22.74 -40.32
CA SER A 269 -17.43 22.30 -41.28
C SER A 269 -18.72 23.07 -41.03
N ASP A 270 -19.29 23.66 -42.08
CA ASP A 270 -20.63 24.27 -42.17
C ASP A 270 -21.75 23.29 -41.76
N ALA A 271 -21.78 22.93 -40.49
CA ALA A 271 -22.78 22.11 -39.84
C ALA A 271 -23.15 22.81 -38.53
N ASP A 272 -23.81 23.96 -38.68
CA ASP A 272 -24.49 24.72 -37.62
C ASP A 272 -25.76 24.00 -37.12
N GLN A 273 -25.77 22.66 -37.19
CA GLN A 273 -26.68 21.83 -36.43
C GLN A 273 -25.88 21.27 -35.27
N SER A 274 -26.14 21.83 -34.09
CA SER A 274 -25.83 21.29 -32.79
C SER A 274 -25.82 19.76 -32.77
N SER A 275 -24.65 19.15 -33.00
CA SER A 275 -24.34 17.89 -32.34
C SER A 275 -24.16 18.28 -30.88
N SER A 276 -25.27 18.34 -30.15
CA SER A 276 -25.25 18.16 -28.70
C SER A 276 -24.59 16.81 -28.49
N PHE A 277 -23.25 16.77 -28.45
CA PHE A 277 -22.53 15.69 -27.80
C PHE A 277 -23.26 15.51 -26.49
N ASP A 278 -23.73 14.30 -26.24
CA ASP A 278 -24.61 13.97 -25.13
C ASP A 278 -23.85 14.18 -23.81
N LEU A 279 -23.74 15.44 -23.39
CA LEU A 279 -23.05 15.87 -22.17
C LEU A 279 -23.72 15.24 -20.95
N GLN A 280 -25.01 14.89 -21.07
CA GLN A 280 -25.74 14.09 -20.08
C GLN A 280 -25.17 12.68 -20.01
N ALA A 281 -24.76 12.04 -21.11
CA ALA A 281 -24.10 10.73 -21.05
C ALA A 281 -22.71 10.76 -20.36
N LEU A 282 -22.06 11.92 -20.24
CA LEU A 282 -20.79 12.10 -19.53
C LEU A 282 -20.94 12.40 -18.03
N ILE A 283 -22.17 12.67 -17.58
CA ILE A 283 -22.52 12.97 -16.20
C ILE A 283 -23.67 12.05 -15.80
N ASP A 284 -23.38 11.00 -15.05
CA ASP A 284 -24.46 10.23 -14.43
C ASP A 284 -25.03 11.02 -13.24
N GLU A 285 -26.26 11.51 -13.39
CA GLU A 285 -27.01 12.25 -12.37
C GLU A 285 -27.18 11.42 -11.09
N LYS A 286 -27.33 10.09 -11.20
CA LYS A 286 -27.46 9.21 -10.02
C LYS A 286 -26.15 9.10 -9.25
N SER A 287 -25.02 9.34 -9.93
CA SER A 287 -23.68 9.30 -9.37
C SER A 287 -23.18 10.65 -8.89
N TYR A 288 -23.99 11.70 -8.97
CA TYR A 288 -23.61 13.03 -8.48
C TYR A 288 -23.36 13.02 -6.97
N GLY A 289 -22.35 13.78 -6.52
CA GLY A 289 -22.05 14.01 -5.12
C GLY A 289 -23.08 14.89 -4.42
N THR A 290 -22.80 15.26 -3.17
CA THR A 290 -23.64 16.16 -2.37
C THR A 290 -22.88 17.45 -2.09
N ARG A 291 -23.61 18.57 -1.95
CA ARG A 291 -23.00 19.79 -1.41
C ARG A 291 -23.19 19.85 0.09
N GLY A 292 -22.10 20.01 0.83
CA GLY A 292 -22.11 20.21 2.27
C GLY A 292 -22.77 21.54 2.67
N GLN A 293 -23.00 21.72 3.97
CA GLN A 293 -23.54 22.97 4.52
C GLN A 293 -22.59 24.17 4.30
N ASP A 294 -21.31 23.90 4.12
CA ASP A 294 -20.26 24.85 3.77
C ASP A 294 -20.19 25.19 2.27
N GLY A 295 -21.11 24.62 1.47
CA GLY A 295 -21.19 24.80 0.02
C GLY A 295 -20.19 23.98 -0.80
N LEU A 296 -19.34 23.18 -0.14
CA LEU A 296 -18.33 22.34 -0.78
C LEU A 296 -18.99 21.13 -1.45
N TYR A 297 -18.54 20.80 -2.66
CA TYR A 297 -18.95 19.59 -3.36
C TYR A 297 -18.15 18.38 -2.88
N GLU A 298 -18.84 17.48 -2.19
CA GLU A 298 -18.31 16.20 -1.71
C GLU A 298 -18.76 15.07 -2.64
N VAL A 299 -17.81 14.23 -3.04
CA VAL A 299 -18.15 13.02 -3.78
C VAL A 299 -18.86 12.03 -2.87
N LYS A 300 -19.74 11.20 -3.44
CA LYS A 300 -20.41 10.14 -2.69
C LYS A 300 -19.39 9.18 -2.08
N ASP A 301 -19.75 8.64 -0.92
CA ASP A 301 -19.06 7.50 -0.37
C ASP A 301 -19.30 6.26 -1.22
N TRP A 302 -18.30 5.39 -1.32
CA TRP A 302 -18.55 4.06 -1.83
C TRP A 302 -19.34 3.27 -0.78
N GLU A 303 -20.52 2.80 -1.17
CA GLU A 303 -21.37 1.92 -0.38
C GLU A 303 -21.41 0.54 -1.04
N PHE A 304 -21.38 -0.49 -0.20
CA PHE A 304 -21.62 -1.85 -0.64
C PHE A 304 -23.13 -2.04 -0.80
N SER A 305 -23.58 -2.42 -2.00
CA SER A 305 -24.99 -2.71 -2.28
C SER A 305 -25.45 -3.93 -1.48
N LYS A 306 -25.96 -3.71 -0.27
CA LYS A 306 -26.85 -4.66 0.36
C LYS A 306 -28.22 -4.48 -0.28
N ASP A 307 -28.58 -5.36 -1.21
CA ASP A 307 -29.97 -5.59 -1.62
C ASP A 307 -30.84 -6.19 -0.47
N ASN A 308 -30.52 -5.85 0.78
CA ASN A 308 -31.33 -6.18 1.95
C ASN A 308 -31.00 -5.23 3.10
N ARG A 309 -31.45 -3.97 2.97
CA ARG A 309 -31.50 -3.03 4.11
C ARG A 309 -32.42 -3.51 5.23
N GLU A 310 -33.33 -4.46 4.95
CA GLU A 310 -34.21 -5.07 5.95
C GLU A 310 -33.46 -5.97 6.94
N ALA A 311 -32.36 -6.61 6.54
CA ALA A 311 -31.64 -7.55 7.40
C ALA A 311 -30.81 -6.86 8.51
N ASP A 312 -30.19 -5.71 8.22
CA ASP A 312 -29.42 -4.96 9.22
C ASP A 312 -30.33 -4.28 10.26
N ASP A 313 -31.52 -3.83 9.84
CA ASP A 313 -32.53 -3.27 10.74
C ASP A 313 -33.18 -4.37 11.61
N LEU A 314 -33.32 -5.59 11.06
CA LEU A 314 -33.77 -6.78 11.80
C LEU A 314 -32.71 -7.25 12.80
N VAL A 315 -31.42 -7.29 12.44
CA VAL A 315 -30.34 -7.68 13.36
C VAL A 315 -30.17 -6.65 14.48
N SER A 316 -30.27 -5.35 14.18
CA SER A 316 -30.24 -4.29 15.18
C SER A 316 -31.45 -4.34 16.12
N ARG A 317 -32.66 -4.59 15.58
CA ARG A 317 -33.86 -4.83 16.40
C ARG A 317 -33.81 -6.12 17.18
N THR A 318 -33.16 -7.17 16.68
CA THR A 318 -33.02 -8.46 17.38
C THR A 318 -31.97 -8.38 18.49
N LEU A 319 -30.91 -7.60 18.29
CA LEU A 319 -29.90 -7.28 19.32
C LEU A 319 -30.43 -6.34 20.40
N MET A 320 -31.39 -5.46 20.09
CA MET A 320 -32.07 -4.64 21.10
C MET A 320 -33.24 -5.36 21.79
N ALA A 321 -33.97 -6.22 21.09
CA ALA A 321 -35.06 -7.01 21.67
C ALA A 321 -34.56 -8.16 22.59
N THR A 322 -33.28 -8.52 22.53
CA THR A 322 -32.67 -9.52 23.43
C THR A 322 -32.22 -8.95 24.78
N VAL A 323 -32.30 -7.63 24.98
CA VAL A 323 -31.97 -6.97 26.26
C VAL A 323 -33.21 -6.82 27.18
N GLU A 324 -34.43 -6.94 26.64
CA GLU A 324 -35.68 -6.79 27.39
C GLU A 324 -36.58 -8.03 27.28
N LYS A 325 -36.25 -9.10 28.01
CA LYS A 325 -37.28 -9.97 28.64
C LYS A 325 -36.62 -10.98 29.59
N LYS A 326 -36.93 -10.84 30.87
CA LYS A 326 -36.69 -11.83 31.92
C LYS A 326 -38.04 -12.23 32.51
N GLN A 327 -38.16 -13.53 32.79
CA GLN A 327 -39.21 -14.27 33.52
C GLN A 327 -40.42 -14.78 32.73
N GLU A 328 -40.45 -16.11 32.50
CA GLU A 328 -41.26 -17.02 33.31
C GLU A 328 -40.76 -18.48 33.20
N SER A 329 -41.00 -19.24 34.26
CA SER A 329 -40.49 -20.57 34.59
C SER A 329 -41.44 -21.69 34.17
N THR A 330 -40.91 -22.86 33.77
CA THR A 330 -41.30 -24.20 34.26
C THR A 330 -40.28 -25.25 33.81
N GLY A 331 -40.03 -26.24 34.66
CA GLY A 331 -38.78 -27.01 34.71
C GLY A 331 -38.66 -28.22 33.78
N SER A 332 -37.41 -28.67 33.66
CA SER A 332 -37.04 -30.09 33.62
C SER A 332 -35.53 -30.21 33.89
N LEU A 333 -35.21 -30.76 35.07
CA LEU A 333 -33.87 -30.99 35.58
C LEU A 333 -33.32 -32.27 34.93
N GLY A 334 -32.20 -32.17 34.20
CA GLY A 334 -31.50 -33.36 33.70
C GLY A 334 -30.24 -33.10 32.86
N ALA A 335 -30.06 -31.90 32.29
CA ALA A 335 -28.96 -31.60 31.36
C ALA A 335 -28.08 -30.40 31.76
N LEU A 336 -28.15 -29.94 33.02
CA LEU A 336 -27.46 -28.71 33.47
C LEU A 336 -26.06 -28.94 34.06
N GLY A 337 -25.64 -30.18 34.31
CA GLY A 337 -24.32 -30.47 34.92
C GLY A 337 -23.13 -30.29 33.98
N SER A 338 -23.30 -30.48 32.67
CA SER A 338 -22.21 -30.42 31.68
C SER A 338 -22.05 -29.06 30.99
N ILE A 339 -23.10 -28.23 31.03
CA ILE A 339 -23.11 -26.89 30.41
C ILE A 339 -22.64 -25.82 31.41
N PHE A 340 -22.95 -25.97 32.71
CA PHE A 340 -22.49 -25.02 33.74
C PHE A 340 -20.97 -25.07 34.00
N ALA A 341 -20.34 -26.23 33.78
CA ALA A 341 -18.88 -26.38 33.89
C ALA A 341 -18.11 -25.72 32.73
N ARG A 342 -18.79 -25.40 31.61
CA ARG A 342 -18.22 -24.66 30.47
C ARG A 342 -18.47 -23.16 30.53
N LEU A 343 -19.28 -22.69 31.48
CA LEU A 343 -19.75 -21.30 31.55
C LEU A 343 -18.86 -20.38 32.40
N THR A 344 -17.94 -20.93 33.20
CA THR A 344 -17.10 -20.17 34.14
C THR A 344 -15.61 -20.15 33.79
N GLY A 345 -15.19 -20.86 32.73
CA GLY A 345 -13.80 -20.93 32.32
C GLY A 345 -13.50 -19.93 31.20
N SER A 346 -12.87 -18.80 31.55
CA SER A 346 -12.11 -18.02 30.57
C SER A 346 -11.06 -18.93 29.95
N LYS A 347 -11.24 -19.33 28.69
CA LYS A 347 -10.28 -20.19 27.99
C LYS A 347 -9.15 -19.31 27.47
N VAL A 348 -7.92 -19.63 27.86
CA VAL A 348 -6.70 -19.04 27.29
C VAL A 348 -6.54 -19.54 25.86
N LEU A 349 -6.35 -18.63 24.90
CA LEU A 349 -6.12 -18.99 23.51
C LEU A 349 -4.71 -19.52 23.31
N THR A 350 -4.60 -20.75 22.84
CA THR A 350 -3.34 -21.37 22.41
C THR A 350 -3.15 -21.22 20.91
N GLU A 351 -1.92 -21.36 20.45
CA GLU A 351 -1.60 -21.31 19.01
C GLU A 351 -2.30 -22.42 18.21
N SER A 352 -2.40 -23.63 18.78
CA SER A 352 -3.07 -24.77 18.15
C SER A 352 -4.55 -24.52 17.88
N ASP A 353 -5.21 -23.79 18.78
CA ASP A 353 -6.63 -23.47 18.69
C ASP A 353 -6.92 -22.41 17.62
N LEU A 354 -5.98 -21.48 17.42
CA LEU A 354 -6.11 -20.37 16.47
C LEU A 354 -5.79 -20.77 15.03
N LYS A 355 -4.81 -21.68 14.85
CA LYS A 355 -4.30 -22.09 13.53
C LYS A 355 -5.38 -22.44 12.48
N PRO A 356 -6.39 -23.31 12.76
CA PRO A 356 -7.40 -23.64 11.75
C PRO A 356 -8.29 -22.46 11.38
N VAL A 357 -8.60 -21.57 12.34
CA VAL A 357 -9.43 -20.39 12.10
C VAL A 357 -8.66 -19.34 11.30
N LEU A 358 -7.40 -19.11 11.65
CA LEU A 358 -6.53 -18.16 10.94
C LEU A 358 -6.28 -18.59 9.49
N GLU A 359 -6.06 -19.88 9.22
CA GLU A 359 -5.90 -20.36 7.85
C GLU A 359 -7.20 -20.19 7.05
N SER A 360 -8.37 -20.45 7.65
CA SER A 360 -9.65 -20.19 7.00
C SER A 360 -9.84 -18.70 6.66
N MET A 361 -9.54 -17.81 7.61
CA MET A 361 -9.63 -16.35 7.42
C MET A 361 -8.64 -15.85 6.35
N LYS A 362 -7.43 -16.40 6.33
CA LYS A 362 -6.44 -16.11 5.30
C LYS A 362 -6.95 -16.48 3.91
N GLN A 363 -7.50 -17.68 3.75
CA GLN A 363 -8.09 -18.10 2.47
C GLN A 363 -9.27 -17.19 2.07
N HIS A 364 -10.07 -16.76 3.04
CA HIS A 364 -11.15 -15.80 2.81
C HIS A 364 -10.63 -14.44 2.31
N LEU A 365 -9.60 -13.88 2.94
CA LEU A 365 -8.96 -12.63 2.49
C LEU A 365 -8.38 -12.78 1.08
N MET A 366 -7.72 -13.90 0.79
CA MET A 366 -7.19 -14.18 -0.55
C MET A 366 -8.31 -14.27 -1.60
N LYS A 367 -9.46 -14.90 -1.27
CA LYS A 367 -10.65 -14.95 -2.13
C LYS A 367 -11.19 -13.55 -2.43
N LYS A 368 -11.11 -12.62 -1.46
CA LYS A 368 -11.46 -11.20 -1.59
C LYS A 368 -10.37 -10.36 -2.29
N ASN A 369 -9.42 -10.99 -2.98
CA ASN A 369 -8.33 -10.35 -3.72
C ASN A 369 -7.29 -9.61 -2.87
N VAL A 370 -7.08 -10.05 -1.61
CA VAL A 370 -5.93 -9.63 -0.81
C VAL A 370 -4.69 -10.41 -1.25
N ALA A 371 -3.56 -9.73 -1.41
CA ALA A 371 -2.31 -10.36 -1.79
C ALA A 371 -1.88 -11.41 -0.75
N LYS A 372 -1.43 -12.59 -1.21
CA LYS A 372 -1.14 -13.75 -0.33
C LYS A 372 -0.19 -13.41 0.80
N GLY A 373 0.96 -12.79 0.48
CA GLY A 373 1.95 -12.42 1.48
C GLY A 373 1.46 -11.37 2.48
N ILE A 374 0.45 -10.57 2.12
CA ILE A 374 -0.17 -9.61 3.02
C ILE A 374 -1.21 -10.31 3.92
N ALA A 375 -2.03 -11.21 3.35
CA ALA A 375 -2.95 -12.03 4.11
C ALA A 375 -2.23 -12.89 5.16
N ASP A 376 -1.08 -13.49 4.79
CA ASP A 376 -0.19 -14.23 5.69
C ASP A 376 0.23 -13.35 6.88
N ARG A 377 0.86 -12.19 6.61
CA ARG A 377 1.33 -11.26 7.66
C ARG A 377 0.21 -10.74 8.57
N ILE A 378 -0.96 -10.45 8.00
CA ILE A 378 -2.12 -9.98 8.78
C ILE A 378 -2.62 -11.08 9.72
N CYS A 379 -2.78 -12.30 9.21
CA CYS A 379 -3.25 -13.43 10.03
C CYS A 379 -2.22 -13.84 11.08
N GLU A 380 -0.92 -13.82 10.76
CA GLU A 380 0.17 -14.06 11.72
C GLU A 380 0.15 -13.01 12.84
N GLY A 381 0.12 -11.71 12.50
CA GLY A 381 0.07 -10.64 13.50
C GLY A 381 -1.19 -10.68 14.38
N VAL A 382 -2.34 -11.07 13.83
CA VAL A 382 -3.57 -11.32 14.61
C VAL A 382 -3.41 -12.54 15.52
N GLY A 383 -2.82 -13.62 15.02
CA GLY A 383 -2.54 -14.83 15.80
C GLY A 383 -1.64 -14.55 16.99
N GLU A 384 -0.49 -13.93 16.75
CA GLU A 384 0.45 -13.51 17.79
C GLU A 384 -0.23 -12.64 18.84
N GLY A 385 -1.04 -11.66 18.42
CA GLY A 385 -1.76 -10.76 19.33
C GLY A 385 -2.85 -11.43 20.17
N LEU A 386 -3.36 -12.59 19.74
CA LEU A 386 -4.40 -13.35 20.42
C LEU A 386 -3.88 -14.48 21.31
N VAL A 387 -2.68 -15.01 21.05
CA VAL A 387 -2.08 -16.05 21.90
C VAL A 387 -1.93 -15.54 23.34
N GLY A 388 -2.43 -16.32 24.29
CA GLY A 388 -2.44 -16.00 25.72
C GLY A 388 -3.61 -15.11 26.16
N LYS A 389 -4.41 -14.55 25.25
CA LYS A 389 -5.59 -13.77 25.64
C LYS A 389 -6.71 -14.68 26.14
N ASN A 390 -7.35 -14.24 27.22
CA ASN A 390 -8.55 -14.86 27.75
C ASN A 390 -9.77 -14.45 26.93
N VAL A 391 -10.49 -15.44 26.39
CA VAL A 391 -11.78 -15.20 25.74
C VAL A 391 -12.86 -15.12 26.80
N GLY A 392 -13.72 -14.10 26.72
CA GLY A 392 -14.88 -13.98 27.61
C GLY A 392 -15.82 -15.17 27.44
N GLY A 393 -16.49 -15.60 28.52
CA GLY A 393 -17.29 -16.85 28.53
C GLY A 393 -18.42 -16.97 27.49
N PHE A 394 -18.79 -15.86 26.83
CA PHE A 394 -19.81 -15.82 25.78
C PHE A 394 -19.26 -15.65 24.35
N GLN A 395 -17.95 -15.45 24.17
CA GLN A 395 -17.35 -15.25 22.85
C GLN A 395 -16.77 -16.56 22.29
N THR A 396 -16.97 -16.79 21.00
CA THR A 396 -16.33 -17.92 20.30
C THR A 396 -14.92 -17.53 19.85
N ILE A 397 -14.06 -18.53 19.60
CA ILE A 397 -12.72 -18.32 19.04
C ILE A 397 -12.84 -17.61 17.68
N ASN A 398 -13.80 -18.05 16.84
CA ASN A 398 -14.02 -17.45 15.52
C ASN A 398 -14.46 -15.97 15.62
N SER A 399 -15.44 -15.64 16.47
CA SER A 399 -15.85 -14.24 16.66
C SER A 399 -14.71 -13.37 17.21
N THR A 400 -13.87 -13.92 18.09
CA THR A 400 -12.70 -13.21 18.66
C THR A 400 -11.65 -12.93 17.58
N VAL A 401 -11.32 -13.94 16.76
CA VAL A 401 -10.40 -13.80 15.63
C VAL A 401 -10.95 -12.80 14.61
N ARG A 402 -12.24 -12.89 14.26
CA ARG A 402 -12.90 -11.97 13.32
C ARG A 402 -12.90 -10.53 13.83
N GLN A 403 -13.14 -10.31 15.12
CA GLN A 403 -13.08 -8.98 15.73
C GLN A 403 -11.64 -8.41 15.74
N ALA A 404 -10.66 -9.24 16.09
CA ALA A 404 -9.25 -8.85 16.07
C ALA A 404 -8.78 -8.54 14.64
N LEU A 405 -9.20 -9.35 13.67
CA LEU A 405 -8.94 -9.12 12.25
C LEU A 405 -9.58 -7.83 11.77
N SER A 406 -10.87 -7.60 12.08
CA SER A 406 -11.56 -6.34 11.79
C SER A 406 -10.80 -5.13 12.32
N THR A 407 -10.36 -5.18 13.58
CA THR A 407 -9.57 -4.12 14.21
C THR A 407 -8.24 -3.89 13.49
N SER A 408 -7.56 -4.98 13.08
CA SER A 408 -6.30 -4.91 12.32
C SER A 408 -6.52 -4.29 10.94
N LEU A 409 -7.55 -4.72 10.21
CA LEU A 409 -7.92 -4.20 8.90
C LEU A 409 -8.28 -2.71 8.96
N THR A 410 -9.11 -2.31 9.94
CA THR A 410 -9.46 -0.90 10.16
C THR A 410 -8.21 -0.08 10.42
N ARG A 411 -7.27 -0.57 11.23
CA ARG A 411 -6.02 0.14 11.51
C ARG A 411 -5.18 0.34 10.24
N ILE A 412 -5.01 -0.71 9.43
CA ILE A 412 -4.22 -0.65 8.18
C ILE A 412 -4.85 0.30 7.16
N LEU A 413 -6.17 0.26 7.01
CA LEU A 413 -6.91 1.09 6.05
C LEU A 413 -7.12 2.54 6.51
N THR A 414 -6.98 2.81 7.82
CA THR A 414 -7.09 4.16 8.36
C THR A 414 -5.80 4.92 8.07
N PRO A 415 -5.87 6.03 7.31
CA PRO A 415 -4.66 6.72 6.91
C PRO A 415 -4.06 7.52 8.06
N ASN A 416 -2.72 7.52 8.15
CA ASN A 416 -1.95 8.33 9.09
C ASN A 416 -1.83 9.81 8.66
N THR A 417 -2.17 10.10 7.41
CA THR A 417 -2.12 11.43 6.79
C THR A 417 -3.50 11.86 6.35
N SER A 418 -3.75 13.17 6.36
CA SER A 418 -5.03 13.73 5.92
C SER A 418 -5.28 13.42 4.43
N THR A 419 -6.47 12.91 4.14
CA THR A 419 -6.99 12.69 2.79
C THR A 419 -7.64 13.95 2.20
N ASP A 420 -7.78 15.02 2.98
CA ASP A 420 -8.45 16.24 2.56
C ASP A 420 -7.55 17.09 1.64
N LEU A 421 -7.71 16.85 0.34
CA LEU A 421 -7.03 17.61 -0.70
C LEU A 421 -7.51 19.07 -0.76
N LEU A 422 -8.78 19.37 -0.48
CA LEU A 422 -9.31 20.74 -0.57
C LEU A 422 -8.75 21.61 0.53
N LEU A 423 -8.68 21.09 1.76
CA LEU A 423 -8.00 21.77 2.86
C LEU A 423 -6.52 22.00 2.54
N SER A 424 -5.84 21.00 1.99
CA SER A 424 -4.42 21.12 1.60
C SER A 424 -4.21 22.20 0.53
N ILE A 425 -5.08 22.24 -0.48
CA ILE A 425 -5.10 23.28 -1.53
C ILE A 425 -5.35 24.64 -0.90
N ARG A 426 -6.41 24.79 -0.11
CA ARG A 426 -6.76 26.05 0.57
C ARG A 426 -5.64 26.57 1.46
N ASN A 427 -5.01 25.71 2.25
CA ASN A 427 -3.90 26.10 3.13
C ASN A 427 -2.69 26.60 2.33
N LYS A 428 -2.34 25.94 1.23
CA LYS A 428 -1.28 26.44 0.34
C LYS A 428 -1.69 27.78 -0.27
N LEU A 429 -2.92 27.86 -0.75
CA LEU A 429 -3.46 29.05 -1.40
C LEU A 429 -3.82 30.19 -0.43
N SER A 430 -3.82 29.99 0.88
CA SER A 430 -4.06 31.05 1.87
C SER A 430 -2.81 31.42 2.66
N SER A 431 -1.75 30.60 2.55
CA SER A 431 -0.49 30.84 3.25
C SER A 431 0.06 32.25 2.99
N PRO A 432 0.48 32.97 4.05
CA PRO A 432 1.05 34.30 3.91
C PRO A 432 2.40 34.22 3.22
N LEU A 433 2.58 35.02 2.18
CA LEU A 433 3.82 35.11 1.40
C LEU A 433 4.42 36.50 1.56
N PRO A 434 5.76 36.64 1.57
CA PRO A 434 6.41 37.93 1.43
C PRO A 434 5.92 38.64 0.16
N SER A 435 5.82 39.97 0.19
CA SER A 435 5.34 40.77 -0.95
C SER A 435 6.15 40.59 -2.25
N SER A 436 7.38 40.08 -2.15
CA SER A 436 8.25 39.77 -3.29
C SER A 436 8.00 38.40 -3.93
N GLN A 437 7.15 37.55 -3.35
CA GLN A 437 6.87 36.20 -3.84
C GLN A 437 5.43 36.07 -4.32
N GLN A 438 5.28 35.68 -5.58
CA GLN A 438 4.00 35.25 -6.11
C GLN A 438 3.68 33.83 -5.66
N ARG A 439 2.40 33.59 -5.40
CA ARG A 439 1.87 32.30 -4.96
C ARG A 439 2.00 31.25 -6.07
N LEU A 440 2.49 30.08 -5.71
CA LEU A 440 2.52 28.93 -6.62
C LEU A 440 1.21 28.14 -6.56
N PRO A 441 0.73 27.62 -7.69
CA PRO A 441 -0.45 26.75 -7.72
C PRO A 441 -0.19 25.45 -6.95
N TYR A 442 -1.27 24.77 -6.56
CA TYR A 442 -1.17 23.43 -5.98
C TYR A 442 -1.00 22.38 -7.09
N SER A 443 0.10 21.66 -7.08
CA SER A 443 0.52 20.75 -8.14
C SER A 443 0.33 19.29 -7.74
N ILE A 444 -0.40 18.53 -8.57
CA ILE A 444 -0.71 17.11 -8.34
C ILE A 444 -0.20 16.31 -9.52
N THR A 445 0.72 15.37 -9.27
CA THR A 445 1.26 14.48 -10.31
C THR A 445 0.61 13.11 -10.24
N PHE A 446 0.03 12.66 -11.36
CA PHE A 446 -0.56 11.33 -11.49
C PHE A 446 0.45 10.36 -12.11
N VAL A 447 0.74 9.28 -11.40
CA VAL A 447 1.72 8.27 -11.81
C VAL A 447 1.12 6.87 -11.73
N GLY A 448 1.70 5.90 -12.43
CA GLY A 448 1.23 4.52 -12.39
C GLY A 448 1.53 3.76 -13.68
N VAL A 449 1.17 2.48 -13.70
CA VAL A 449 1.44 1.58 -14.83
C VAL A 449 0.56 1.88 -16.05
N ASN A 450 0.74 1.13 -17.12
CA ASN A 450 -0.02 1.30 -18.36
C ASN A 450 -1.49 0.89 -18.19
N GLY A 451 -2.42 1.61 -18.80
CA GLY A 451 -3.83 1.16 -18.89
C GLY A 451 -4.67 1.23 -17.60
N VAL A 452 -4.13 1.71 -16.49
CA VAL A 452 -4.84 1.85 -15.19
C VAL A 452 -5.79 3.04 -15.12
N GLY A 453 -5.94 3.84 -16.18
CA GLY A 453 -6.91 4.95 -16.20
C GLY A 453 -6.44 6.28 -15.60
N LYS A 454 -5.14 6.62 -15.70
CA LYS A 454 -4.56 7.91 -15.23
C LYS A 454 -5.28 9.13 -15.80
N SER A 455 -5.27 9.33 -17.11
CA SER A 455 -5.86 10.50 -17.78
C SER A 455 -7.37 10.65 -17.51
N THR A 456 -8.10 9.52 -17.47
CA THR A 456 -9.54 9.52 -17.19
C THR A 456 -9.83 9.96 -15.75
N ASN A 457 -9.15 9.38 -14.76
CA ASN A 457 -9.42 9.73 -13.36
C ASN A 457 -8.84 11.10 -12.98
N LEU A 458 -7.75 11.55 -13.63
CA LEU A 458 -7.31 12.94 -13.56
C LEU A 458 -8.44 13.89 -14.00
N SER A 459 -9.14 13.56 -15.09
CA SER A 459 -10.27 14.36 -15.57
C SER A 459 -11.47 14.34 -14.62
N LYS A 460 -11.71 13.23 -13.90
CA LYS A 460 -12.72 13.18 -12.82
C LYS A 460 -12.33 14.05 -11.61
N VAL A 461 -11.05 14.01 -11.22
CA VAL A 461 -10.53 14.90 -10.16
C VAL A 461 -10.64 16.36 -10.60
N CYS A 462 -10.35 16.66 -11.87
CA CYS A 462 -10.54 17.99 -12.45
C CYS A 462 -12.01 18.45 -12.36
N PHE A 463 -12.95 17.60 -12.77
CA PHE A 463 -14.39 17.87 -12.60
C PHE A 463 -14.74 18.20 -11.14
N TRP A 464 -14.28 17.37 -10.19
CA TRP A 464 -14.52 17.60 -8.76
C TRP A 464 -13.92 18.93 -8.25
N LEU A 465 -12.73 19.32 -8.71
CA LEU A 465 -12.10 20.61 -8.36
C LEU A 465 -12.89 21.80 -8.95
N ILE A 466 -13.32 21.71 -10.20
CA ILE A 466 -14.14 22.73 -10.87
C ILE A 466 -15.49 22.91 -10.15
N GLN A 467 -16.13 21.81 -9.72
CA GLN A 467 -17.37 21.87 -8.92
C GLN A 467 -17.16 22.59 -7.58
N ASN A 468 -15.94 22.57 -7.06
CA ASN A 468 -15.51 23.31 -5.87
C ASN A 468 -15.02 24.73 -6.18
N GLY A 469 -15.20 25.22 -7.41
CA GLY A 469 -14.94 26.60 -7.81
C GLY A 469 -13.47 26.92 -8.07
N LEU A 470 -12.61 25.91 -8.21
CA LEU A 470 -11.18 26.08 -8.47
C LEU A 470 -10.88 26.19 -9.96
N LYS A 471 -9.86 26.99 -10.31
CA LYS A 471 -9.28 27.06 -11.65
C LYS A 471 -8.19 26.02 -11.82
N VAL A 472 -8.34 25.14 -12.80
CA VAL A 472 -7.48 23.96 -12.96
C VAL A 472 -6.76 23.99 -14.31
N LEU A 473 -5.43 23.90 -14.28
CA LEU A 473 -4.63 23.66 -15.48
C LEU A 473 -4.29 22.16 -15.58
N ILE A 474 -4.61 21.52 -16.70
CA ILE A 474 -4.16 20.15 -16.98
C ILE A 474 -2.87 20.24 -17.81
N ALA A 475 -1.78 19.65 -17.32
CA ALA A 475 -0.51 19.58 -18.02
C ALA A 475 -0.35 18.21 -18.71
N ALA A 476 -0.36 18.19 -20.05
CA ALA A 476 -0.20 16.99 -20.86
C ALA A 476 1.29 16.58 -20.94
N CYS A 477 1.75 15.78 -19.97
CA CYS A 477 3.11 15.27 -19.92
C CYS A 477 3.25 13.80 -20.37
N ASP A 478 2.18 13.18 -20.87
CA ASP A 478 2.24 11.92 -21.65
C ASP A 478 2.60 12.25 -23.10
N THR A 479 3.91 12.43 -23.35
CA THR A 479 4.46 12.76 -24.69
C THR A 479 4.86 11.52 -25.50
N PHE A 480 4.60 10.31 -24.96
CA PHE A 480 5.05 9.05 -25.53
C PHE A 480 3.94 8.27 -26.22
N ARG A 481 2.75 8.22 -25.62
CA ARG A 481 1.62 7.44 -26.15
C ARG A 481 0.86 8.24 -27.22
N SER A 482 0.67 7.64 -28.40
CA SER A 482 -0.14 8.24 -29.46
C SER A 482 -1.58 8.51 -29.00
N GLY A 483 -2.10 9.70 -29.30
CA GLY A 483 -3.45 10.13 -28.95
C GLY A 483 -3.63 10.55 -27.49
N ALA A 484 -2.57 10.56 -26.66
CA ALA A 484 -2.66 10.96 -25.26
C ALA A 484 -3.01 12.45 -25.10
N VAL A 485 -2.44 13.30 -25.95
CA VAL A 485 -2.72 14.75 -25.93
C VAL A 485 -4.14 15.01 -26.42
N GLU A 486 -4.57 14.38 -27.52
CA GLU A 486 -5.94 14.47 -28.03
C GLU A 486 -6.97 13.98 -27.01
N GLN A 487 -6.66 12.90 -26.28
CA GLN A 487 -7.51 12.39 -25.21
C GLN A 487 -7.76 13.46 -24.14
N LEU A 488 -6.71 14.15 -23.68
CA LEU A 488 -6.85 15.24 -22.72
C LEU A 488 -7.56 16.46 -23.32
N ARG A 489 -7.32 16.77 -24.59
CA ARG A 489 -8.01 17.85 -25.32
C ARG A 489 -9.52 17.65 -25.34
N VAL A 490 -9.97 16.42 -25.61
CA VAL A 490 -11.41 16.06 -25.53
C VAL A 490 -11.95 16.21 -24.12
N HIS A 491 -11.21 15.74 -23.11
CA HIS A 491 -11.63 15.91 -21.71
C HIS A 491 -11.76 17.38 -21.31
N VAL A 492 -10.77 18.20 -21.63
CA VAL A 492 -10.77 19.64 -21.34
C VAL A 492 -11.92 20.33 -22.05
N ARG A 493 -12.14 20.08 -23.35
CA ARG A 493 -13.28 20.62 -24.10
C ARG A 493 -14.62 20.28 -23.42
N ASN A 494 -14.80 19.03 -23.02
CA ASN A 494 -16.03 18.59 -22.33
C ASN A 494 -16.18 19.26 -20.96
N LEU A 495 -15.10 19.32 -20.16
CA LEU A 495 -15.11 19.94 -18.84
C LEU A 495 -15.33 21.46 -18.91
N SER A 496 -14.76 22.16 -19.90
CA SER A 496 -15.00 23.60 -20.12
C SER A 496 -16.46 23.87 -20.46
N MET A 497 -17.10 23.03 -21.28
CA MET A 497 -18.53 23.14 -21.57
C MET A 497 -19.42 22.89 -20.35
N ILE A 498 -19.01 22.00 -19.44
CA ILE A 498 -19.72 21.72 -18.19
C ILE A 498 -19.52 22.88 -17.19
N ALA A 499 -18.30 23.38 -17.05
CA ALA A 499 -17.95 24.49 -16.17
C ALA A 499 -18.75 25.76 -16.52
N GLY A 500 -18.90 26.06 -17.82
CA GLY A 500 -19.67 27.21 -18.30
C GLY A 500 -21.18 27.14 -18.07
N LYS A 501 -21.73 25.96 -17.75
CA LYS A 501 -23.17 25.74 -17.48
C LYS A 501 -23.51 25.62 -16.00
N GLY A 502 -22.53 25.58 -15.11
CA GLY A 502 -22.73 25.37 -13.67
C GLY A 502 -23.05 26.66 -12.89
N SER A 503 -23.90 26.55 -11.87
CA SER A 503 -24.42 27.67 -11.05
C SER A 503 -23.39 28.45 -10.21
N SER A 504 -22.11 28.04 -10.23
CA SER A 504 -21.06 28.65 -9.37
C SER A 504 -20.13 29.62 -10.12
N GLY A 505 -20.17 29.69 -11.45
CA GLY A 505 -19.53 30.73 -12.27
C GLY A 505 -18.01 30.98 -12.12
N LYS A 506 -17.29 30.19 -11.31
CA LYS A 506 -15.90 30.47 -10.90
C LYS A 506 -14.88 29.42 -11.32
N GLY A 507 -15.27 28.15 -11.45
CA GLY A 507 -14.36 27.09 -11.88
C GLY A 507 -14.05 27.18 -13.37
N SER A 508 -12.79 27.00 -13.76
CA SER A 508 -12.35 26.95 -15.15
C SER A 508 -11.32 25.85 -15.36
N VAL A 509 -11.16 25.42 -16.61
CA VAL A 509 -10.16 24.42 -16.99
C VAL A 509 -9.50 24.78 -18.31
N GLU A 510 -8.19 24.53 -18.36
CA GLU A 510 -7.37 24.74 -19.56
C GLU A 510 -6.36 23.59 -19.72
N LEU A 511 -5.93 23.36 -20.96
CA LEU A 511 -4.90 22.39 -21.32
C LEU A 511 -3.58 23.09 -21.61
N PHE A 512 -2.52 22.68 -20.92
CA PHE A 512 -1.15 23.00 -21.29
C PHE A 512 -0.50 21.82 -22.00
N GLU A 513 -0.12 22.01 -23.27
CA GLU A 513 0.53 21.00 -24.08
C GLU A 513 1.68 21.58 -24.90
N ARG A 514 2.63 20.71 -25.28
CA ARG A 514 3.72 21.05 -26.20
C ARG A 514 3.84 20.05 -27.35
N GLY A 515 2.86 19.18 -27.55
CA GLY A 515 2.91 18.08 -28.51
C GLY A 515 3.79 16.91 -28.06
N TYR A 516 4.04 15.97 -28.99
CA TYR A 516 4.74 14.70 -28.72
C TYR A 516 6.27 14.81 -28.73
N GLY A 517 6.95 13.84 -28.12
CA GLY A 517 8.41 13.68 -28.18
C GLY A 517 9.24 14.67 -27.33
N LYS A 518 8.59 15.53 -26.54
CA LYS A 518 9.25 16.50 -25.66
C LYS A 518 9.48 15.96 -24.24
N ASP A 519 10.42 16.57 -23.52
CA ASP A 519 10.74 16.21 -22.13
C ASP A 519 9.58 16.56 -21.18
N ALA A 520 8.96 15.53 -20.60
CA ALA A 520 7.86 15.65 -19.67
C ALA A 520 8.21 16.53 -18.44
N ALA A 521 9.46 16.48 -17.96
CA ALA A 521 9.88 17.30 -16.82
C ALA A 521 9.87 18.80 -17.15
N GLY A 522 10.25 19.16 -18.38
CA GLY A 522 10.23 20.53 -18.89
C GLY A 522 8.81 21.04 -19.09
N ILE A 523 7.93 20.22 -19.69
CA ILE A 523 6.52 20.58 -19.89
C ILE A 523 5.84 20.86 -18.54
N ALA A 524 6.04 20.00 -17.54
CA ALA A 524 5.50 20.22 -16.21
C ALA A 524 5.98 21.53 -15.58
N LYS A 525 7.27 21.88 -15.76
CA LYS A 525 7.86 23.12 -15.25
C LYS A 525 7.25 24.36 -15.91
N GLU A 526 7.13 24.32 -17.24
CA GLU A 526 6.49 25.39 -18.00
C GLU A 526 5.00 25.52 -17.62
N ALA A 527 4.29 24.41 -17.44
CA ALA A 527 2.88 24.41 -17.05
C ALA A 527 2.68 25.03 -15.66
N ILE A 528 3.52 24.70 -14.67
CA ILE A 528 3.47 25.31 -13.33
C ILE A 528 3.74 26.82 -13.40
N THR A 529 4.69 27.24 -14.25
CA THR A 529 5.01 28.66 -14.44
C THR A 529 3.84 29.38 -15.12
N TYR A 530 3.28 28.81 -16.18
CA TYR A 530 2.11 29.34 -16.87
C TYR A 530 0.90 29.43 -15.93
N ALA A 531 0.64 28.41 -15.12
CA ALA A 531 -0.43 28.41 -14.12
C ALA A 531 -0.25 29.53 -13.09
N LYS A 532 0.97 29.75 -12.63
CA LYS A 532 1.32 30.83 -11.70
C LYS A 532 1.08 32.20 -12.32
N ASP A 533 1.46 32.39 -13.58
CA ASP A 533 1.35 33.69 -14.27
C ASP A 533 -0.10 34.01 -14.69
N ASN A 534 -0.96 33.00 -14.80
CA ASN A 534 -2.38 33.13 -15.18
C ASN A 534 -3.36 32.85 -14.03
N ASP A 535 -2.89 32.89 -12.78
CA ASP A 535 -3.71 32.73 -11.57
C ASP A 535 -4.58 31.46 -11.53
N PHE A 536 -4.01 30.32 -11.93
CA PHE A 536 -4.62 29.02 -11.71
C PHE A 536 -4.41 28.54 -10.27
N ASP A 537 -5.41 27.89 -9.70
CA ASP A 537 -5.34 27.38 -8.33
C ASP A 537 -4.60 26.03 -8.27
N VAL A 538 -4.82 25.18 -9.27
CA VAL A 538 -4.34 23.79 -9.29
C VAL A 538 -3.74 23.44 -10.64
N VAL A 539 -2.63 22.68 -10.63
CA VAL A 539 -2.04 22.05 -11.81
C VAL A 539 -2.13 20.53 -11.67
N LEU A 540 -2.80 19.86 -12.61
CA LEU A 540 -2.87 18.41 -12.68
C LEU A 540 -1.91 17.92 -13.77
N ILE A 541 -0.88 17.17 -13.38
CA ILE A 541 0.17 16.68 -14.28
C ILE A 541 -0.15 15.23 -14.67
N ASP A 542 -0.57 15.03 -15.93
CA ASP A 542 -0.78 13.69 -16.48
C ASP A 542 0.55 13.14 -17.00
N THR A 543 0.95 11.96 -16.54
CA THR A 543 2.21 11.34 -16.97
C THR A 543 1.96 10.06 -17.75
N ALA A 544 2.86 9.73 -18.68
CA ALA A 544 2.82 8.46 -19.40
C ALA A 544 2.74 7.24 -18.45
N GLY A 545 2.08 6.17 -18.88
CA GLY A 545 2.20 4.91 -18.18
C GLY A 545 3.60 4.31 -18.34
N ARG A 546 4.06 3.58 -17.32
CA ARG A 546 5.36 2.90 -17.35
C ARG A 546 5.37 1.68 -16.45
N MET A 547 6.07 0.63 -16.88
CA MET A 547 6.29 -0.55 -16.05
C MET A 547 7.29 -0.22 -14.95
N GLN A 548 7.09 -0.79 -13.77
CA GLN A 548 7.91 -0.57 -12.58
C GLN A 548 9.38 -1.01 -12.75
N ASP A 549 9.64 -1.94 -13.69
CA ASP A 549 10.97 -2.46 -13.98
C ASP A 549 11.72 -1.68 -15.08
N ASN A 550 11.07 -0.68 -15.69
CA ASN A 550 11.69 0.12 -16.76
C ASN A 550 12.50 1.28 -16.19
N GLU A 551 13.77 1.04 -15.87
CA GLU A 551 14.66 2.05 -15.25
C GLU A 551 14.72 3.38 -16.03
N PRO A 552 14.95 3.42 -17.36
CA PRO A 552 15.00 4.69 -18.09
C PRO A 552 13.74 5.54 -17.92
N LEU A 553 12.55 4.93 -18.00
CA LEU A 553 11.27 5.64 -17.84
C LEU A 553 11.00 6.05 -16.39
N MET A 554 11.48 5.26 -15.43
CA MET A 554 11.39 5.60 -13.99
C MET A 554 12.34 6.74 -13.62
N ARG A 555 13.55 6.77 -14.20
CA ARG A 555 14.50 7.87 -14.01
C ARG A 555 13.98 9.17 -14.62
N ALA A 556 13.33 9.10 -15.78
CA ALA A 556 12.66 10.25 -16.38
C ALA A 556 11.50 10.77 -15.50
N LEU A 557 10.73 9.87 -14.88
CA LEU A 557 9.67 10.25 -13.94
C LEU A 557 10.26 10.90 -12.68
N ALA A 558 11.29 10.31 -12.10
CA ALA A 558 11.94 10.85 -10.92
C ALA A 558 12.58 12.23 -11.19
N LYS A 559 13.12 12.45 -12.39
CA LYS A 559 13.57 13.78 -12.85
C LYS A 559 12.42 14.78 -12.86
N LEU A 560 11.24 14.41 -13.39
CA LEU A 560 10.05 15.26 -13.38
C LEU A 560 9.67 15.64 -11.95
N VAL A 561 9.61 14.67 -11.05
CA VAL A 561 9.28 14.89 -9.64
C VAL A 561 10.32 15.78 -8.94
N ALA A 562 11.61 15.50 -9.11
CA ALA A 562 12.68 16.25 -8.46
C ALA A 562 12.77 17.71 -8.96
N THR A 563 12.58 17.92 -10.26
CA THR A 563 12.66 19.26 -10.89
C THR A 563 11.47 20.14 -10.50
N ASN A 564 10.29 19.55 -10.37
CA ASN A 564 9.04 20.29 -10.18
C ASN A 564 8.53 20.30 -8.74
N ASN A 565 9.04 19.42 -7.88
CA ASN A 565 8.65 19.25 -6.47
C ASN A 565 7.11 19.34 -6.26
N PRO A 566 6.33 18.44 -6.88
CA PRO A 566 4.87 18.51 -6.82
C PRO A 566 4.36 18.43 -5.39
N ASP A 567 3.22 19.06 -5.08
CA ASP A 567 2.64 19.04 -3.72
C ASP A 567 2.13 17.66 -3.33
N LYS A 568 1.56 16.94 -4.30
CA LYS A 568 1.10 15.56 -4.14
C LYS A 568 1.50 14.69 -5.33
N ILE A 569 2.00 13.50 -5.02
CA ILE A 569 2.20 12.42 -5.99
C ILE A 569 1.15 11.35 -5.74
N ILE A 570 0.21 11.22 -6.66
CA ILE A 570 -0.89 10.24 -6.57
C ILE A 570 -0.57 9.06 -7.48
N PHE A 571 -0.43 7.88 -6.88
CA PHE A 571 -0.33 6.64 -7.62
C PHE A 571 -1.72 6.15 -8.02
N VAL A 572 -1.90 5.93 -9.32
CA VAL A 572 -3.12 5.38 -9.90
C VAL A 572 -2.93 3.88 -10.10
N GLY A 573 -3.68 3.08 -9.34
CA GLY A 573 -3.73 1.62 -9.44
C GLY A 573 -5.11 1.15 -9.87
N GLU A 574 -5.24 -0.09 -10.31
CA GLU A 574 -6.54 -0.70 -10.61
C GLU A 574 -6.92 -1.74 -9.54
N ALA A 575 -8.20 -1.82 -9.21
CA ALA A 575 -8.71 -2.73 -8.18
C ALA A 575 -8.59 -4.22 -8.58
N LEU A 576 -8.52 -4.50 -9.88
CA LEU A 576 -8.40 -5.85 -10.43
C LEU A 576 -7.05 -6.51 -10.13
N VAL A 577 -6.04 -5.71 -9.80
CA VAL A 577 -4.69 -6.21 -9.58
C VAL A 577 -4.59 -6.79 -8.17
N GLY A 578 -4.36 -8.10 -8.07
CA GLY A 578 -4.08 -8.82 -6.82
C GLY A 578 -2.63 -8.68 -6.38
N ASN A 579 -1.86 -9.79 -6.41
CA ASN A 579 -0.48 -9.83 -5.92
C ASN A 579 0.46 -8.82 -6.61
N GLU A 580 0.26 -8.56 -7.90
CA GLU A 580 1.09 -7.62 -8.66
C GLU A 580 0.98 -6.17 -8.15
N ALA A 581 -0.08 -5.81 -7.42
CA ALA A 581 -0.26 -4.46 -6.89
C ALA A 581 0.85 -4.12 -5.89
N VAL A 582 1.25 -5.12 -5.11
CA VAL A 582 2.34 -5.02 -4.14
C VAL A 582 3.67 -4.75 -4.84
N ASP A 583 4.00 -5.53 -5.88
CA ASP A 583 5.26 -5.41 -6.61
C ASP A 583 5.34 -4.08 -7.37
N GLN A 584 4.28 -3.77 -8.12
CA GLN A 584 4.16 -2.51 -8.87
C GLN A 584 4.40 -1.33 -7.94
N LEU A 585 3.64 -1.24 -6.85
CA LEU A 585 3.66 -0.10 -5.95
C LEU A 585 4.97 0.02 -5.18
N SER A 586 5.50 -1.09 -4.66
CA SER A 586 6.78 -1.11 -3.92
C SER A 586 7.94 -0.65 -4.78
N LYS A 587 8.05 -1.17 -6.01
CA LYS A 587 9.11 -0.80 -6.95
C LYS A 587 8.94 0.63 -7.44
N PHE A 588 7.70 1.08 -7.66
CA PHE A 588 7.42 2.46 -8.07
C PHE A 588 7.85 3.47 -7.01
N ASP A 589 7.45 3.25 -5.75
CA ASP A 589 7.81 4.13 -4.63
C ASP A 589 9.33 4.14 -4.39
N ARG A 590 9.95 2.95 -4.40
CA ARG A 590 11.41 2.82 -4.26
C ARG A 590 12.15 3.56 -5.36
N ALA A 591 11.82 3.32 -6.63
CA ALA A 591 12.48 3.98 -7.76
C ALA A 591 12.30 5.50 -7.72
N LEU A 592 11.12 5.99 -7.33
CA LEU A 592 10.88 7.42 -7.14
C LEU A 592 11.79 8.00 -6.03
N ARG A 593 11.88 7.34 -4.87
CA ARG A 593 12.74 7.79 -3.76
C ARG A 593 14.22 7.77 -4.13
N ASP A 594 14.68 6.67 -4.73
CA ASP A 594 16.08 6.45 -5.08
C ASP A 594 16.56 7.48 -6.10
N PHE A 595 15.84 7.63 -7.23
CA PHE A 595 16.27 8.52 -8.31
C PHE A 595 15.99 10.00 -8.03
N SER A 596 14.97 10.34 -7.22
CA SER A 596 14.72 11.74 -6.83
C SER A 596 15.75 12.25 -5.84
N SER A 597 16.22 11.40 -4.91
CA SER A 597 17.28 11.76 -3.96
C SER A 597 18.61 12.05 -4.68
N ALA A 598 18.91 11.27 -5.72
CA ALA A 598 20.09 11.45 -6.57
C ALA A 598 20.05 12.72 -7.44
N SER A 599 18.86 13.29 -7.66
CA SER A 599 18.67 14.44 -8.56
C SER A 599 18.86 15.82 -7.88
N GLY A 600 19.37 15.86 -6.65
CA GLY A 600 19.92 17.07 -6.02
C GLY A 600 19.12 17.70 -4.89
N SER A 601 17.87 17.28 -4.64
CA SER A 601 17.02 17.86 -3.57
C SER A 601 17.26 17.28 -2.17
N GLY A 602 18.17 16.31 -2.00
CA GLY A 602 18.60 15.75 -0.70
C GLY A 602 17.56 14.91 0.07
N LYS A 603 16.26 15.01 -0.28
CA LYS A 603 15.17 14.22 0.32
C LYS A 603 14.47 13.41 -0.77
N GLY A 604 14.58 12.08 -0.69
CA GLY A 604 13.86 11.17 -1.60
C GLY A 604 12.35 11.37 -1.47
N ARG A 605 11.68 11.65 -2.58
CA ARG A 605 10.23 11.88 -2.64
C ARG A 605 9.52 10.62 -3.13
N GLY A 606 8.59 10.13 -2.32
CA GLY A 606 7.76 8.96 -2.61
C GLY A 606 6.34 9.34 -2.96
N ILE A 607 5.49 8.33 -3.08
CA ILE A 607 4.05 8.46 -3.29
C ILE A 607 3.39 9.05 -2.03
N ASP A 608 2.48 10.02 -2.21
CA ASP A 608 1.78 10.72 -1.13
C ASP A 608 0.33 10.23 -0.93
N GLY A 609 -0.17 9.42 -1.85
CA GLY A 609 -1.54 8.91 -1.83
C GLY A 609 -1.87 8.10 -3.08
N MET A 610 -3.03 7.45 -3.07
CA MET A 610 -3.45 6.54 -4.12
C MET A 610 -4.85 6.85 -4.65
N LEU A 611 -5.07 6.54 -5.92
CA LEU A 611 -6.38 6.53 -6.55
C LEU A 611 -6.60 5.14 -7.15
N VAL A 612 -7.57 4.40 -6.63
CA VAL A 612 -7.87 3.04 -7.08
C VAL A 612 -8.99 3.07 -8.10
N THR A 613 -8.74 2.56 -9.30
CA THR A 613 -9.65 2.62 -10.46
C THR A 613 -10.30 1.28 -10.73
N LYS A 614 -11.28 1.26 -11.63
CA LYS A 614 -12.03 0.05 -12.03
C LYS A 614 -12.67 -0.64 -10.82
N TRP A 615 -13.04 0.14 -9.81
CA TRP A 615 -13.62 -0.38 -8.58
C TRP A 615 -15.01 -0.99 -8.81
N ASP A 616 -15.70 -0.52 -9.85
CA ASP A 616 -16.95 -1.07 -10.38
C ASP A 616 -16.84 -2.50 -10.91
N THR A 617 -15.61 -2.99 -11.16
CA THR A 617 -15.39 -4.30 -11.77
C THR A 617 -15.06 -5.41 -10.77
N VAL A 618 -14.90 -5.08 -9.48
CA VAL A 618 -14.41 -6.03 -8.46
C VAL A 618 -15.49 -6.50 -7.48
N ASP A 619 -16.73 -6.03 -7.60
CA ASP A 619 -17.85 -6.37 -6.70
C ASP A 619 -17.44 -6.30 -5.21
N ASP A 620 -17.30 -7.45 -4.55
CA ASP A 620 -16.92 -7.63 -3.15
C ASP A 620 -15.41 -7.90 -2.95
N LYS A 621 -14.64 -8.07 -4.02
CA LYS A 621 -13.20 -8.39 -4.02
C LYS A 621 -12.33 -7.13 -3.86
N VAL A 622 -12.57 -6.42 -2.76
CA VAL A 622 -11.97 -5.12 -2.46
C VAL A 622 -10.55 -5.19 -1.86
N GLY A 623 -9.95 -6.39 -1.79
CA GLY A 623 -8.67 -6.66 -1.13
C GLY A 623 -7.43 -6.02 -1.75
N ALA A 624 -7.53 -5.54 -2.99
CA ALA A 624 -6.46 -4.75 -3.61
C ALA A 624 -6.20 -3.45 -2.83
N ALA A 625 -7.25 -2.79 -2.31
CA ALA A 625 -7.11 -1.57 -1.50
C ALA A 625 -6.30 -1.83 -0.22
N LEU A 626 -6.59 -2.93 0.47
CA LEU A 626 -5.84 -3.35 1.65
C LEU A 626 -4.37 -3.64 1.33
N SER A 627 -4.13 -4.33 0.22
CA SER A 627 -2.77 -4.70 -0.21
C SER A 627 -1.93 -3.47 -0.53
N MET A 628 -2.49 -2.48 -1.23
CA MET A 628 -1.81 -1.24 -1.59
C MET A 628 -1.52 -0.34 -0.37
N THR A 629 -2.49 -0.21 0.54
CA THR A 629 -2.34 0.58 1.78
C THR A 629 -1.33 -0.04 2.75
N TYR A 630 -1.36 -1.36 2.93
CA TYR A 630 -0.41 -2.07 3.81
C TYR A 630 1.05 -1.85 3.41
N VAL A 631 1.33 -1.91 2.10
CA VAL A 631 2.68 -1.79 1.54
C VAL A 631 3.22 -0.38 1.69
N THR A 632 2.42 0.64 1.35
CA THR A 632 2.92 2.03 1.28
C THR A 632 2.69 2.84 2.55
N GLY A 633 1.73 2.44 3.38
CA GLY A 633 1.21 3.27 4.48
C GLY A 633 0.51 4.54 4.01
N GLN A 634 0.28 4.71 2.70
CA GLN A 634 -0.32 5.91 2.13
C GLN A 634 -1.85 5.76 2.02
N PRO A 635 -2.61 6.86 2.13
CA PRO A 635 -4.06 6.84 1.97
C PRO A 635 -4.50 6.51 0.54
N ILE A 636 -5.66 5.87 0.41
CA ILE A 636 -6.47 5.94 -0.80
C ILE A 636 -7.33 7.20 -0.71
N ILE A 637 -7.10 8.14 -1.62
CA ILE A 637 -7.79 9.43 -1.66
C ILE A 637 -9.14 9.30 -2.35
N PHE A 638 -9.18 8.59 -3.49
CA PHE A 638 -10.39 8.40 -4.29
C PHE A 638 -10.48 6.99 -4.87
N LEU A 639 -11.71 6.59 -5.15
CA LEU A 639 -12.07 5.40 -5.92
C LEU A 639 -12.71 5.83 -7.25
N GLY A 640 -12.24 5.25 -8.35
CA GLY A 640 -12.86 5.38 -9.67
C GLY A 640 -13.78 4.20 -9.94
N CYS A 641 -15.10 4.45 -9.97
CA CYS A 641 -16.14 3.42 -10.05
C CYS A 641 -16.90 3.45 -11.39
N GLY A 642 -16.20 3.67 -12.49
CA GLY A 642 -16.82 3.81 -13.81
C GLY A 642 -16.02 4.70 -14.76
N GLN A 643 -16.66 5.20 -15.81
CA GLN A 643 -16.00 5.96 -16.89
C GLN A 643 -16.43 7.43 -16.98
N THR A 644 -17.56 7.80 -16.39
CA THR A 644 -18.09 9.17 -16.41
C THR A 644 -17.37 10.07 -15.39
N TYR A 645 -17.57 11.39 -15.48
CA TYR A 645 -16.93 12.32 -14.55
C TYR A 645 -17.45 12.24 -13.11
N THR A 646 -18.69 11.75 -12.94
CA THR A 646 -19.32 11.57 -11.62
C THR A 646 -18.96 10.24 -10.96
N ASP A 647 -18.30 9.32 -11.67
CA ASP A 647 -17.86 8.01 -11.18
C ASP A 647 -16.58 8.11 -10.33
N LEU A 648 -16.55 9.05 -9.41
CA LEU A 648 -15.52 9.25 -8.39
C LEU A 648 -16.18 9.13 -7.01
N ARG A 649 -15.55 8.39 -6.10
CA ARG A 649 -16.06 8.10 -4.76
C ARG A 649 -14.97 8.25 -3.70
N GLN A 650 -15.39 8.48 -2.46
CA GLN A 650 -14.50 8.38 -1.29
C GLN A 650 -14.51 6.96 -0.70
N LEU A 651 -13.37 6.55 -0.15
CA LEU A 651 -13.21 5.28 0.53
C LEU A 651 -13.65 5.41 2.00
N ARG A 652 -14.72 4.71 2.39
CA ARG A 652 -15.07 4.53 3.80
C ARG A 652 -14.47 3.23 4.33
N VAL A 653 -13.58 3.35 5.32
CA VAL A 653 -12.87 2.20 5.91
C VAL A 653 -13.84 1.15 6.46
N SER A 654 -14.90 1.57 7.14
CA SER A 654 -15.94 0.66 7.67
C SER A 654 -16.55 -0.23 6.59
N ASN A 655 -16.86 0.35 5.42
CA ASN A 655 -17.53 -0.35 4.33
C ASN A 655 -16.60 -1.39 3.71
N VAL A 656 -15.31 -1.04 3.54
CA VAL A 656 -14.31 -1.98 3.00
C VAL A 656 -14.02 -3.10 3.98
N VAL A 657 -13.87 -2.81 5.27
CA VAL A 657 -13.66 -3.86 6.30
C VAL A 657 -14.87 -4.80 6.35
N GLN A 658 -16.09 -4.27 6.27
CA GLN A 658 -17.29 -5.08 6.21
C GLN A 658 -17.31 -5.99 4.97
N ALA A 659 -17.00 -5.46 3.78
CA ALA A 659 -16.96 -6.24 2.54
C ALA A 659 -15.84 -7.31 2.53
N LEU A 660 -14.70 -7.02 3.16
CA LEU A 660 -13.59 -7.98 3.32
C LEU A 660 -13.88 -9.12 4.27
N LEU A 661 -14.81 -8.92 5.21
CA LEU A 661 -15.18 -9.93 6.19
C LEU A 661 -16.52 -10.60 5.86
N SER A 662 -17.36 -10.02 5.01
CA SER A 662 -18.63 -10.64 4.62
C SER A 662 -18.39 -11.92 3.81
N ASP A 663 -19.13 -12.97 4.13
CA ASP A 663 -18.97 -14.33 3.57
C ASP A 663 -19.10 -14.43 2.04
#